data_AF-A0A8J7MFQ8-F1
#
_entry.id   AF-A0A8J7MFQ8-F1
#
_cell.length_a   1.000
_cell.length_b   1.000
_cell.length_c   1.000
_cell.angle_alpha   90.00
_cell.angle_beta   90.00
_cell.angle_gamma   90.00
#
_symmetry.space_group_name_H-M   'P 1'
#
loop_
_entity.id
_entity.type
_entity.pdbx_description
1 polymer ?
#
loop_
_entity_poly.entity_id
_entity_poly.type
_entity_poly.pdbx_seq_one_letter_code
_entity_poly.pdbx_strand_id
1 'polypeptide(L)'
;MCVLGKQLLWLSCLMLVLFPQWTSAGELDEMGYSELMARQPALDGSGETVAMVEAMLSTDPPTYQPNPASTGLTTELFKYYDDDNPYPGVNDGYNSAKYSWHANAVVQAYCDTSTGVVKNPASVEVFEANSFINSVVGNGTAINSSVVNQSFIFTLSEQLPQTTSDAINSVYDNYTLNHDILFVSGVDNNSATPASAESYNGLHVGVLTATSSNQLTVDGRLKPEIISPGDRTSYATPYASGSAALLMQAAKLNHGGEGTSADAQQTVVVKTLLVNGAVKPDGWSRLAGESLARKWGAGMLDVNRSHLQLQGGQQAASVAELITAGSAPVPAPEVGVRVASLVGWNYATLSNDRVLGIRGDSVHHYYFTLPDVASANYQLTSSISWNRLANDTGINNLDFYLYERSSGNVVASSTSSVDNLEHIYQRDLPAGDYVLTVTKLANDRESVSQDYALAYAFEEQPVAPSDFLAEMLSDREISLSWMDVSSNETGYRILRSTSSSSGFTELTTVAADVVSYIDSSASPDTTYYYKLASVIGRAASDDLQANATTMKELDYWRLVNFGDSQPAGNSADEADYDGDGWSNLLEFALGSDPLASSDFPAGNFSLAMEEIDSSEYLTLSISRAALRTGISYQVEVSDNLEDWNSGEAYTVGLEDSETLLKVRLAETLGTVDKRFLRLKVAVD
;
A
#
# COMPACT_ATOMS: atom_id res chain seq x y z
N MET A 1 5.22 35.73 20.52
CA MET A 1 3.85 36.30 20.45
C MET A 1 3.59 36.85 19.06
N CYS A 2 3.34 35.97 18.08
CA CYS A 2 2.62 36.39 16.89
C CYS A 2 1.15 36.13 17.22
N VAL A 3 0.38 37.19 17.46
CA VAL A 3 -1.07 37.07 17.54
C VAL A 3 -1.52 36.82 16.11
N LEU A 4 -1.59 35.55 15.69
CA LEU A 4 -2.44 35.15 14.58
C LEU A 4 -3.83 35.65 14.98
N GLY A 5 -4.25 36.78 14.41
CA GLY A 5 -5.51 37.40 14.77
C GLY A 5 -6.64 36.40 14.61
N LYS A 6 -7.70 36.52 15.41
CA LYS A 6 -8.94 35.72 15.33
C LYS A 6 -9.67 35.78 13.96
N GLN A 7 -9.00 36.19 12.89
CA GLN A 7 -9.53 36.21 11.54
C GLN A 7 -9.43 34.82 10.92
N LEU A 8 -10.47 34.03 11.17
CA LEU A 8 -11.01 32.94 10.35
C LEU A 8 -9.98 32.19 9.46
N LEU A 9 -9.25 31.25 10.05
CA LEU A 9 -8.79 30.08 9.30
C LEU A 9 -10.00 29.14 9.16
N TRP A 10 -10.64 29.16 7.98
CA TRP A 10 -11.69 28.19 7.65
C TRP A 10 -11.04 26.81 7.44
N LEU A 11 -10.81 26.11 8.54
CA LEU A 11 -10.42 24.71 8.56
C LEU A 11 -11.65 23.85 8.26
N SER A 12 -11.49 22.78 7.49
CA SER A 12 -12.53 21.77 7.36
C SER A 12 -11.94 20.40 7.11
N CYS A 13 -12.69 19.35 7.40
CA CYS A 13 -12.33 18.01 6.96
C CYS A 13 -12.41 17.88 5.44
N LEU A 14 -11.65 16.94 4.88
CA LEU A 14 -11.68 16.56 3.47
C LEU A 14 -13.06 16.02 3.06
N MET A 15 -14.01 16.89 2.70
CA MET A 15 -15.34 16.50 2.21
C MET A 15 -15.36 16.31 0.69
N LEU A 16 -15.77 15.12 0.22
CA LEU A 16 -17.09 14.91 -0.41
C LEU A 16 -17.27 13.42 -0.76
N VAL A 17 -18.52 12.96 -0.56
CA VAL A 17 -19.19 11.72 -0.97
C VAL A 17 -19.18 10.54 0.02
N LEU A 18 -20.40 10.21 0.47
CA LEU A 18 -20.81 8.97 1.14
C LEU A 18 -20.55 7.76 0.24
N PHE A 19 -19.67 6.86 0.66
CA PHE A 19 -19.58 5.48 0.14
C PHE A 19 -19.22 4.52 1.28
N PRO A 20 -19.52 3.21 1.14
CA PRO A 20 -19.43 2.25 2.22
C PRO A 20 -17.97 2.04 2.65
N GLN A 21 -17.75 1.97 3.95
CA GLN A 21 -16.46 1.62 4.54
C GLN A 21 -16.07 0.19 4.13
N TRP A 22 -14.91 0.05 3.47
CA TRP A 22 -14.29 -1.25 3.21
C TRP A 22 -13.04 -1.40 4.09
N THR A 23 -13.15 -2.29 5.08
CA THR A 23 -12.15 -3.21 5.63
C THR A 23 -10.78 -2.69 6.11
N SER A 24 -10.55 -2.74 7.43
CA SER A 24 -9.29 -2.42 8.11
C SER A 24 -8.26 -3.56 8.19
N ALA A 25 -8.68 -4.83 8.09
CA ALA A 25 -7.77 -5.96 8.31
C ALA A 25 -6.67 -6.05 7.24
N GLY A 26 -7.04 -5.88 5.97
CA GLY A 26 -6.08 -5.88 4.86
C GLY A 26 -5.10 -4.70 4.94
N GLU A 27 -5.56 -3.51 5.35
CA GLU A 27 -4.71 -2.33 5.51
C GLU A 27 -3.69 -2.49 6.63
N LEU A 28 -4.09 -3.07 7.78
CA LEU A 28 -3.17 -3.39 8.88
C LEU A 28 -2.11 -4.42 8.44
N ASP A 29 -2.49 -5.43 7.66
CA ASP A 29 -1.55 -6.41 7.10
C ASP A 29 -0.57 -5.76 6.10
N GLU A 30 -1.06 -4.88 5.22
CA GLU A 30 -0.24 -4.13 4.25
C GLU A 30 0.87 -3.32 4.92
N MET A 31 0.58 -2.72 6.07
CA MET A 31 1.57 -1.94 6.84
C MET A 31 2.37 -2.75 7.89
N GLY A 32 2.34 -4.08 7.81
CA GLY A 32 3.11 -4.97 8.68
C GLY A 32 2.63 -5.01 10.14
N TYR A 33 1.46 -4.47 10.46
CA TYR A 33 0.96 -4.42 11.83
C TYR A 33 0.70 -5.82 12.40
N SER A 34 0.06 -6.70 11.64
CA SER A 34 -0.29 -8.04 12.12
C SER A 34 0.94 -8.89 12.42
N GLU A 35 2.03 -8.72 11.67
CA GLU A 35 3.31 -9.36 11.96
C GLU A 35 3.94 -8.81 13.25
N LEU A 36 3.88 -7.49 13.45
CA LEU A 36 4.35 -6.88 14.69
C LEU A 36 3.56 -7.44 15.87
N MET A 37 2.23 -7.52 15.78
CA MET A 37 1.38 -8.04 16.85
C MET A 37 1.61 -9.53 17.10
N ALA A 38 1.88 -10.32 16.06
CA ALA A 38 2.22 -11.73 16.21
C ALA A 38 3.54 -11.92 16.99
N ARG A 39 4.51 -11.01 16.80
CA ARG A 39 5.81 -11.06 17.48
C ARG A 39 5.83 -10.38 18.84
N GLN A 40 5.08 -9.29 18.98
CA GLN A 40 5.10 -8.37 20.11
C GLN A 40 3.67 -7.95 20.50
N PRO A 41 2.83 -8.89 20.98
CA PRO A 41 1.44 -8.59 21.32
C PRO A 41 1.28 -7.60 22.49
N ALA A 42 2.37 -7.30 23.21
CA ALA A 42 2.38 -6.28 24.26
C ALA A 42 2.40 -4.84 23.72
N LEU A 43 2.69 -4.65 22.43
CA LEU A 43 2.67 -3.32 21.78
C LEU A 43 1.24 -2.94 21.36
N ASP A 44 0.36 -2.83 22.34
CA ASP A 44 -1.06 -2.51 22.16
C ASP A 44 -1.39 -1.02 22.35
N GLY A 45 -0.40 -0.17 22.66
CA GLY A 45 -0.58 1.24 23.01
C GLY A 45 -0.73 1.51 24.52
N SER A 46 -0.66 0.48 25.37
CA SER A 46 -0.74 0.66 26.82
C SER A 46 0.35 1.58 27.36
N GLY A 47 -0.08 2.57 28.15
CA GLY A 47 0.78 3.61 28.70
C GLY A 47 0.98 4.82 27.78
N GLU A 48 0.50 4.78 26.54
CA GLU A 48 0.55 5.91 25.61
C GLU A 48 -0.69 6.80 25.75
N THR A 49 -0.47 8.10 25.93
CA THR A 49 -1.49 9.10 25.61
C THR A 49 -1.36 9.41 24.13
N VAL A 50 -2.48 9.37 23.41
CA VAL A 50 -2.55 9.68 21.98
C VAL A 50 -3.39 10.93 21.78
N ALA A 51 -2.96 11.80 20.87
CA ALA A 51 -3.67 13.03 20.53
C ALA A 51 -4.09 13.03 19.06
N MET A 52 -5.31 13.50 18.80
CA MET A 52 -5.81 13.80 17.46
C MET A 52 -6.37 15.22 17.41
N VAL A 53 -6.11 15.91 16.32
CA VAL A 53 -6.57 17.27 16.08
C VAL A 53 -7.47 17.24 14.85
N GLU A 54 -8.69 17.75 15.00
CA GLU A 54 -9.71 17.70 13.95
C GLU A 54 -10.25 19.09 13.63
N ALA A 55 -10.43 19.34 12.34
CA ALA A 55 -11.13 20.53 11.87
C ALA A 55 -12.64 20.39 12.09
N MET A 56 -13.30 21.51 12.38
CA MET A 56 -14.75 21.54 12.53
C MET A 56 -15.48 21.38 11.17
N LEU A 57 -16.55 20.60 11.13
CA LEU A 57 -17.42 20.46 9.94
C LEU A 57 -18.59 21.46 9.92
N SER A 58 -18.97 21.96 11.08
CA SER A 58 -19.99 22.97 11.35
C SER A 58 -19.44 23.88 12.45
N THR A 59 -19.84 25.14 12.49
CA THR A 59 -19.33 26.13 13.45
C THR A 59 -20.25 26.36 14.65
N ASP A 60 -21.51 25.95 14.58
CA ASP A 60 -22.50 26.17 15.65
C ASP A 60 -23.42 24.94 15.85
N PRO A 61 -23.11 24.05 16.82
CA PRO A 61 -21.85 24.00 17.57
C PRO A 61 -20.68 23.48 16.70
N PRO A 62 -19.41 23.69 17.11
CA PRO A 62 -18.25 23.17 16.40
C PRO A 62 -18.26 21.64 16.37
N THR A 63 -18.39 21.02 15.19
CA THR A 63 -18.44 19.55 15.06
C THR A 63 -17.07 18.96 14.71
N TYR A 64 -16.40 18.38 15.70
CA TYR A 64 -15.05 17.79 15.59
C TYR A 64 -14.89 16.49 16.40
N GLN A 65 -15.87 16.15 17.24
CA GLN A 65 -15.73 15.07 18.21
C GLN A 65 -16.05 13.71 17.58
N PRO A 66 -15.15 12.70 17.65
CA PRO A 66 -15.56 11.32 17.46
C PRO A 66 -16.47 10.85 18.59
N ASN A 67 -17.34 9.88 18.31
CA ASN A 67 -18.13 9.20 19.33
C ASN A 67 -17.30 8.02 19.92
N PRO A 68 -16.97 8.02 21.22
CA PRO A 68 -16.18 6.94 21.83
C PRO A 68 -16.79 5.56 21.64
N ALA A 69 -18.12 5.47 21.61
CA ALA A 69 -18.85 4.22 21.45
C ALA A 69 -18.55 3.51 20.10
N SER A 70 -17.93 4.20 19.15
CA SER A 70 -17.54 3.63 17.86
C SER A 70 -16.19 2.88 17.87
N THR A 71 -15.43 2.95 18.97
CA THR A 71 -14.04 2.47 19.06
C THR A 71 -13.84 1.18 19.89
N GLY A 72 -14.89 0.73 20.56
CA GLY A 72 -14.81 -0.30 21.60
C GLY A 72 -14.08 0.12 22.88
N LEU A 73 -13.53 1.34 22.93
CA LEU A 73 -12.88 1.92 24.11
C LEU A 73 -13.90 2.54 25.08
N THR A 74 -13.51 2.64 26.35
CA THR A 74 -14.35 3.25 27.40
C THR A 74 -14.39 4.77 27.26
N THR A 75 -15.57 5.37 27.42
CA THR A 75 -15.80 6.82 27.28
C THR A 75 -14.90 7.70 28.15
N GLU A 76 -14.44 7.18 29.30
CA GLU A 76 -13.60 7.88 30.26
C GLU A 76 -12.19 8.18 29.74
N LEU A 77 -11.72 7.44 28.72
CA LEU A 77 -10.43 7.65 28.08
C LEU A 77 -10.42 8.91 27.20
N PHE A 78 -11.58 9.34 26.71
CA PHE A 78 -11.68 10.46 25.78
C PHE A 78 -11.72 11.80 26.52
N LYS A 79 -10.87 12.72 26.07
CA LYS A 79 -10.79 14.11 26.53
C LYS A 79 -10.99 15.03 25.33
N TYR A 80 -11.91 15.98 25.43
CA TYR A 80 -12.24 16.90 24.32
C TYR A 80 -11.89 18.34 24.70
N TYR A 81 -11.22 19.03 23.79
CA TYR A 81 -10.74 20.39 24.00
C TYR A 81 -11.09 21.30 22.81
N ASP A 82 -11.65 22.46 23.12
CA ASP A 82 -11.99 23.52 22.17
C ASP A 82 -11.95 24.89 22.87
N ASP A 83 -12.41 25.96 22.21
CA ASP A 83 -12.39 27.31 22.78
C ASP A 83 -13.30 27.48 24.02
N ASP A 84 -14.37 26.67 24.13
CA ASP A 84 -15.22 26.66 25.33
C ASP A 84 -14.55 25.87 26.46
N ASN A 85 -13.75 24.86 26.10
CA ASN A 85 -13.05 23.95 27.00
C ASN A 85 -11.54 23.90 26.71
N PRO A 86 -10.80 24.97 27.04
CA PRO A 86 -9.40 25.09 26.64
C PRO A 86 -8.50 24.13 27.41
N TYR A 87 -7.43 23.66 26.78
CA TYR A 87 -6.37 22.89 27.41
C TYR A 87 -5.34 23.81 28.13
N PRO A 88 -4.80 23.43 29.32
CA PRO A 88 -5.21 22.31 30.16
C PRO A 88 -6.43 22.72 30.99
N GLY A 89 -7.55 22.01 30.85
CA GLY A 89 -8.82 22.40 31.46
C GLY A 89 -9.78 21.25 31.69
N VAL A 90 -11.00 21.59 32.07
CA VAL A 90 -12.04 20.60 32.42
C VAL A 90 -12.45 19.83 31.17
N ASN A 91 -12.33 18.49 31.24
CA ASN A 91 -12.86 17.59 30.24
C ASN A 91 -14.39 17.64 30.23
N ASP A 92 -14.98 18.09 29.13
CA ASP A 92 -16.44 18.16 28.97
C ASP A 92 -17.09 16.80 28.63
N GLY A 93 -16.27 15.78 28.36
CA GLY A 93 -16.75 14.50 27.87
C GLY A 93 -17.37 14.62 26.46
N TYR A 94 -17.90 13.52 25.95
CA TYR A 94 -18.49 13.50 24.61
C TYR A 94 -19.81 14.27 24.56
N ASN A 95 -19.95 15.17 23.57
CA ASN A 95 -21.16 15.91 23.27
C ASN A 95 -21.66 15.55 21.87
N SER A 96 -22.80 14.86 21.79
CA SER A 96 -23.39 14.42 20.52
C SER A 96 -23.76 15.57 19.57
N ALA A 97 -23.93 16.79 20.06
CA ALA A 97 -24.15 17.96 19.21
C ALA A 97 -22.85 18.39 18.48
N LYS A 98 -21.68 18.07 19.03
CA LYS A 98 -20.35 18.33 18.45
C LYS A 98 -19.79 17.13 17.66
N TYR A 99 -20.63 16.13 17.35
CA TYR A 99 -20.24 14.92 16.61
C TYR A 99 -19.73 15.20 15.20
N SER A 100 -18.63 14.55 14.81
CA SER A 100 -18.09 14.56 13.45
C SER A 100 -17.91 13.12 12.93
N TRP A 101 -18.52 12.81 11.79
CA TRP A 101 -18.35 11.51 11.13
C TRP A 101 -16.91 11.29 10.64
N HIS A 102 -16.22 12.37 10.24
CA HIS A 102 -14.84 12.31 9.78
C HIS A 102 -13.92 11.96 10.93
N ALA A 103 -14.03 12.70 12.05
CA ALA A 103 -13.29 12.41 13.26
C ALA A 103 -13.55 10.98 13.76
N ASN A 104 -14.79 10.50 13.59
CA ASN A 104 -15.16 9.13 13.93
C ASN A 104 -14.40 8.10 13.09
N ALA A 105 -14.23 8.31 11.79
CA ALA A 105 -13.43 7.43 10.93
C ALA A 105 -11.93 7.50 11.27
N VAL A 106 -11.39 8.69 11.51
CA VAL A 106 -9.98 8.89 11.89
C VAL A 106 -9.66 8.17 13.19
N VAL A 107 -10.51 8.31 14.22
CA VAL A 107 -10.26 7.62 15.49
C VAL A 107 -10.40 6.10 15.37
N GLN A 108 -11.23 5.59 14.47
CA GLN A 108 -11.35 4.14 14.26
C GLN A 108 -10.10 3.51 13.62
N ALA A 109 -9.42 4.25 12.74
CA ALA A 109 -8.13 3.84 12.20
C ALA A 109 -6.99 4.01 13.23
N TYR A 110 -7.05 5.07 14.05
CA TYR A 110 -6.00 5.35 15.03
C TYR A 110 -6.11 4.46 16.28
N CYS A 111 -7.28 4.48 16.93
CA CYS A 111 -7.55 4.01 18.29
C CYS A 111 -8.89 3.27 18.39
N ASP A 112 -8.95 2.04 17.91
CA ASP A 112 -10.11 1.13 18.01
C ASP A 112 -9.62 -0.28 18.39
N THR A 113 -10.36 -0.95 19.27
CA THR A 113 -9.99 -2.27 19.80
C THR A 113 -9.94 -3.39 18.74
N SER A 114 -10.65 -3.22 17.64
CA SER A 114 -10.79 -4.17 16.54
C SER A 114 -9.99 -3.77 15.29
N THR A 115 -10.13 -2.53 14.84
CA THR A 115 -9.64 -2.01 13.56
C THR A 115 -8.49 -1.01 13.68
N GLY A 116 -8.25 -0.46 14.86
CA GLY A 116 -7.24 0.58 15.05
C GLY A 116 -5.86 0.01 15.36
N VAL A 117 -4.85 0.86 15.19
CA VAL A 117 -3.46 0.51 15.49
C VAL A 117 -3.22 0.47 17.01
N VAL A 118 -3.67 1.51 17.72
CA VAL A 118 -3.50 1.69 19.17
C VAL A 118 -4.75 1.15 19.86
N LYS A 119 -4.69 -0.09 20.32
CA LYS A 119 -5.86 -0.83 20.83
C LYS A 119 -6.17 -0.55 22.31
N ASN A 120 -5.20 -0.07 23.07
CA ASN A 120 -5.29 0.10 24.51
C ASN A 120 -4.60 1.38 25.00
N PRO A 121 -4.96 2.58 24.50
CA PRO A 121 -4.33 3.83 24.92
C PRO A 121 -4.65 4.15 26.39
N ALA A 122 -3.73 4.85 27.07
CA ALA A 122 -3.96 5.38 28.41
C ALA A 122 -4.93 6.57 28.43
N SER A 123 -4.97 7.35 27.34
CA SER A 123 -5.90 8.47 27.14
C SER A 123 -5.96 8.84 25.66
N VAL A 124 -7.13 9.29 25.19
CA VAL A 124 -7.34 9.82 23.83
C VAL A 124 -7.71 11.30 23.95
N GLU A 125 -6.78 12.18 23.63
CA GLU A 125 -6.96 13.64 23.66
C GLU A 125 -7.39 14.14 22.26
N VAL A 126 -8.58 14.74 22.17
CA VAL A 126 -9.17 15.25 20.94
C VAL A 126 -9.24 16.76 21.00
N PHE A 127 -8.58 17.44 20.07
CA PHE A 127 -8.56 18.90 20.01
C PHE A 127 -9.28 19.41 18.75
N GLU A 128 -10.07 20.47 18.90
CA GLU A 128 -10.49 21.28 17.76
C GLU A 128 -9.29 22.07 17.21
N ALA A 129 -9.13 22.08 15.89
CA ALA A 129 -7.92 22.55 15.22
C ALA A 129 -7.59 24.04 15.44
N ASN A 130 -8.58 24.94 15.45
CA ASN A 130 -8.33 26.36 15.74
C ASN A 130 -7.87 26.57 17.16
N SER A 131 -8.54 25.94 18.13
CA SER A 131 -8.19 26.03 19.53
C SER A 131 -6.81 25.44 19.78
N PHE A 132 -6.48 24.32 19.12
CA PHE A 132 -5.17 23.69 19.22
C PHE A 132 -4.04 24.61 18.74
N ILE A 133 -4.13 25.17 17.53
CA ILE A 133 -3.07 26.04 17.03
C ILE A 133 -2.95 27.33 17.86
N ASN A 134 -4.06 27.92 18.31
CA ASN A 134 -4.03 29.20 19.00
C ASN A 134 -3.64 29.06 20.48
N SER A 135 -4.17 28.05 21.16
CA SER A 135 -4.10 27.94 22.62
C SER A 135 -3.05 26.92 23.10
N VAL A 136 -2.72 25.93 22.27
CA VAL A 136 -1.71 24.91 22.60
C VAL A 136 -0.40 25.23 21.89
N VAL A 137 -0.37 25.16 20.56
CA VAL A 137 0.86 25.31 19.77
C VAL A 137 1.37 26.75 19.82
N GLY A 138 0.50 27.73 19.57
CA GLY A 138 0.84 29.16 19.56
C GLY A 138 1.30 29.72 20.91
N ASN A 139 0.85 29.11 22.01
CA ASN A 139 1.26 29.49 23.38
C ASN A 139 2.43 28.66 23.92
N GLY A 140 2.83 27.58 23.24
CA GLY A 140 3.85 26.64 23.76
C GLY A 140 3.37 25.86 24.99
N THR A 141 2.08 25.52 25.03
CA THR A 141 1.50 24.75 26.14
C THR A 141 1.87 23.28 25.98
N ALA A 142 2.59 22.69 26.94
CA ALA A 142 2.98 21.28 26.88
C ALA A 142 1.77 20.33 27.00
N ILE A 143 1.69 19.34 26.12
CA ILE A 143 0.70 18.25 26.17
C ILE A 143 1.35 16.93 26.60
N ASN A 144 0.53 15.94 26.98
CA ASN A 144 1.03 14.64 27.45
C ASN A 144 1.34 13.65 26.32
N SER A 145 0.81 13.90 25.12
CA SER A 145 1.06 13.05 23.97
C SER A 145 2.40 13.38 23.32
N SER A 146 3.18 12.35 22.98
CA SER A 146 4.39 12.49 22.15
C SER A 146 4.07 12.43 20.64
N VAL A 147 2.86 12.01 20.27
CA VAL A 147 2.43 11.88 18.86
C VAL A 147 1.08 12.56 18.67
N VAL A 148 0.99 13.45 17.69
CA VAL A 148 -0.25 14.17 17.38
C VAL A 148 -0.65 13.87 15.94
N ASN A 149 -1.80 13.23 15.78
CA ASN A 149 -2.43 13.01 14.48
C ASN A 149 -3.10 14.30 13.98
N GLN A 150 -2.83 14.68 12.73
CA GLN A 150 -3.46 15.81 12.04
C GLN A 150 -4.01 15.37 10.68
N SER A 151 -5.28 14.95 10.69
CA SER A 151 -6.02 14.52 9.50
C SER A 151 -6.86 15.64 8.88
N PHE A 152 -6.33 16.87 8.84
CA PHE A 152 -7.02 18.05 8.30
C PHE A 152 -6.08 18.96 7.51
N ILE A 153 -6.65 19.95 6.81
CA ILE A 153 -5.91 21.01 6.12
C ILE A 153 -6.39 22.39 6.58
N PHE A 154 -5.50 23.39 6.53
CA PHE A 154 -5.79 24.74 7.03
C PHE A 154 -6.81 25.55 6.21
N THR A 155 -7.04 25.19 4.95
CA THR A 155 -7.98 25.88 4.07
C THR A 155 -8.69 24.93 3.11
N LEU A 156 -9.90 25.33 2.69
CA LEU A 156 -10.80 24.53 1.86
C LEU A 156 -10.69 24.73 0.35
N SER A 157 -10.30 25.93 -0.08
CA SER A 157 -10.54 26.36 -1.47
C SER A 157 -9.47 27.29 -2.05
N GLU A 158 -8.54 27.78 -1.22
CA GLU A 158 -7.46 28.68 -1.64
C GLU A 158 -6.18 28.35 -0.88
N GLN A 159 -5.04 28.38 -1.57
CA GLN A 159 -3.74 28.30 -0.91
C GLN A 159 -3.58 29.49 0.03
N LEU A 160 -3.12 29.23 1.26
CA LEU A 160 -2.73 30.29 2.15
C LEU A 160 -1.62 31.14 1.51
N PRO A 161 -1.57 32.45 1.78
CA PRO A 161 -0.38 33.24 1.44
C PRO A 161 0.87 32.57 2.00
N GLN A 162 1.94 32.48 1.21
CA GLN A 162 3.15 31.76 1.61
C GLN A 162 3.69 32.20 2.98
N THR A 163 3.67 33.50 3.24
CA THR A 163 4.09 34.08 4.54
C THR A 163 3.29 33.52 5.72
N THR A 164 2.02 33.18 5.51
CA THR A 164 1.16 32.56 6.52
C THR A 164 1.46 31.07 6.66
N SER A 165 1.68 30.35 5.55
CA SER A 165 2.10 28.94 5.59
C SER A 165 3.42 28.80 6.36
N ASP A 166 4.43 29.60 5.99
CA ASP A 166 5.75 29.63 6.63
C ASP A 166 5.65 29.93 8.12
N ALA A 167 4.78 30.88 8.50
CA ALA A 167 4.55 31.20 9.91
C ALA A 167 3.96 30.00 10.67
N ILE A 168 2.94 29.34 10.12
CA ILE A 168 2.33 28.15 10.72
C ILE A 168 3.38 27.04 10.86
N ASN A 169 4.06 26.67 9.77
CA ASN A 169 5.12 25.66 9.77
C ASN A 169 6.18 25.98 10.83
N SER A 170 6.57 27.26 10.94
CA SER A 170 7.55 27.70 11.92
C SER A 170 7.11 27.50 13.37
N VAL A 171 5.84 27.75 13.69
CA VAL A 171 5.35 27.50 15.05
C VAL A 171 5.32 26.00 15.36
N TYR A 172 4.90 25.16 14.41
CA TYR A 172 4.89 23.70 14.59
C TYR A 172 6.30 23.11 14.77
N ASP A 173 7.27 23.57 13.98
CA ASP A 173 8.68 23.14 14.10
C ASP A 173 9.28 23.53 15.45
N ASN A 174 9.04 24.77 15.89
CA ASN A 174 9.50 25.26 17.19
C ASN A 174 8.85 24.48 18.34
N TYR A 175 7.54 24.20 18.23
CA TYR A 175 6.81 23.43 19.23
C TYR A 175 7.35 22.00 19.33
N THR A 176 7.59 21.34 18.18
CA THR A 176 8.21 20.02 18.10
C THR A 176 9.53 19.98 18.86
N LEU A 177 10.43 20.94 18.61
CA LEU A 177 11.74 20.95 19.26
C LEU A 177 11.66 21.25 20.76
N ASN A 178 10.75 22.14 21.17
CA ASN A 178 10.63 22.55 22.58
C ASN A 178 9.94 21.51 23.46
N HIS A 179 9.13 20.63 22.88
CA HIS A 179 8.31 19.66 23.62
C HIS A 179 8.56 18.20 23.23
N ASP A 180 9.41 17.93 22.24
CA ASP A 180 9.68 16.61 21.67
C ASP A 180 8.38 15.88 21.27
N ILE A 181 7.64 16.50 20.34
CA ILE A 181 6.35 16.02 19.84
C ILE A 181 6.39 15.79 18.35
N LEU A 182 6.01 14.60 17.91
CA LEU A 182 5.88 14.27 16.50
C LEU A 182 4.48 14.62 16.00
N PHE A 183 4.36 15.68 15.21
CA PHE A 183 3.17 15.92 14.40
C PHE A 183 3.18 15.00 13.19
N VAL A 184 2.10 14.26 13.00
CA VAL A 184 1.90 13.38 11.85
C VAL A 184 0.73 13.93 11.04
N SER A 185 1.01 14.44 9.84
CA SER A 185 0.06 15.25 9.06
C SER A 185 -0.15 14.72 7.65
N GLY A 186 -1.40 14.70 7.19
CA GLY A 186 -1.72 14.32 5.80
C GLY A 186 -1.37 15.43 4.80
N VAL A 187 -0.81 15.08 3.63
CA VAL A 187 -0.32 16.07 2.63
C VAL A 187 -1.39 16.64 1.69
N ASP A 188 -2.68 16.44 1.92
CA ASP A 188 -3.80 16.70 0.98
C ASP A 188 -3.92 15.68 -0.17
N ASN A 189 -5.14 15.57 -0.74
CA ASN A 189 -5.50 14.57 -1.74
C ASN A 189 -5.35 15.04 -3.20
N ASN A 190 -5.27 16.34 -3.51
CA ASN A 190 -5.31 16.79 -4.91
C ASN A 190 -4.57 18.11 -5.22
N SER A 191 -3.88 18.74 -4.27
CA SER A 191 -3.28 20.07 -4.46
C SER A 191 -1.80 20.14 -4.07
N ALA A 192 -1.32 21.33 -3.70
CA ALA A 192 0.01 21.48 -3.12
C ALA A 192 -0.04 21.10 -1.65
N THR A 193 1.12 20.75 -1.09
CA THR A 193 1.24 20.41 0.32
C THR A 193 0.76 21.57 1.21
N PRO A 194 -0.22 21.37 2.10
CA PRO A 194 -0.79 22.44 2.91
C PRO A 194 0.10 22.83 4.09
N ALA A 195 -0.15 24.00 4.69
CA ALA A 195 0.51 24.43 5.92
C ALA A 195 0.40 23.38 7.04
N SER A 196 1.38 23.35 7.95
CA SER A 196 1.75 22.24 8.86
C SER A 196 2.26 20.99 8.17
N ALA A 197 1.73 20.63 6.99
CA ALA A 197 2.22 19.50 6.22
C ALA A 197 3.50 19.81 5.41
N GLU A 198 3.98 21.04 5.49
CA GLU A 198 5.26 21.51 4.98
C GLU A 198 6.27 21.74 6.11
N SER A 199 5.96 21.39 7.37
CA SER A 199 6.91 21.56 8.48
C SER A 199 8.18 20.72 8.25
N TYR A 200 9.30 21.10 8.86
CA TYR A 200 10.53 20.31 8.81
C TYR A 200 10.43 19.12 9.77
N ASN A 201 9.97 19.36 10.98
CA ASN A 201 10.11 18.44 12.11
C ASN A 201 8.96 17.42 12.19
N GLY A 202 7.86 17.63 11.46
CA GLY A 202 6.75 16.67 11.35
C GLY A 202 7.05 15.48 10.45
N LEU A 203 6.16 14.48 10.50
CA LEU A 203 6.09 13.35 9.56
C LEU A 203 4.86 13.53 8.66
N HIS A 204 5.05 13.55 7.35
CA HIS A 204 3.98 13.83 6.40
C HIS A 204 3.61 12.60 5.60
N VAL A 205 2.31 12.37 5.46
CA VAL A 205 1.75 11.09 5.01
C VAL A 205 0.92 11.28 3.74
N GLY A 206 1.32 10.59 2.68
CA GLY A 206 0.54 10.40 1.46
C GLY A 206 -0.24 9.07 1.46
N VAL A 207 -0.85 8.74 0.31
CA VAL A 207 -1.65 7.51 0.13
C VAL A 207 -1.08 6.60 -0.95
N LEU A 208 -1.40 5.30 -0.84
CA LEU A 208 -0.99 4.29 -1.82
C LEU A 208 -1.80 4.34 -3.11
N THR A 209 -3.13 4.25 -2.97
CA THR A 209 -4.05 3.83 -4.04
C THR A 209 -4.74 4.99 -4.74
N ALA A 210 -4.70 6.18 -4.16
CA ALA A 210 -5.27 7.40 -4.71
C ALA A 210 -4.21 8.46 -4.99
N THR A 211 -4.65 9.63 -5.45
CA THR A 211 -3.78 10.80 -5.57
C THR A 211 -3.58 11.42 -4.19
N SER A 212 -2.34 11.77 -3.86
CA SER A 212 -2.00 12.73 -2.81
C SER A 212 -1.02 13.75 -3.35
N SER A 213 -0.92 14.90 -2.69
CA SER A 213 0.06 15.93 -3.04
C SER A 213 1.47 15.36 -3.06
N ASN A 214 2.21 15.69 -4.13
CA ASN A 214 3.57 15.21 -4.39
C ASN A 214 4.45 16.30 -5.02
N GLN A 215 4.01 17.56 -4.87
CA GLN A 215 4.72 18.73 -5.37
C GLN A 215 5.81 19.11 -4.37
N LEU A 216 6.91 19.65 -4.88
CA LEU A 216 7.91 20.28 -4.02
C LEU A 216 7.24 21.41 -3.25
N THR A 217 7.63 21.58 -2.00
CA THR A 217 7.28 22.80 -1.25
C THR A 217 7.86 24.02 -1.96
N VAL A 218 7.40 25.22 -1.58
CA VAL A 218 7.90 26.46 -2.21
C VAL A 218 9.41 26.65 -2.06
N ASP A 219 9.99 26.15 -0.96
CA ASP A 219 11.44 26.13 -0.71
C ASP A 219 12.17 24.90 -1.28
N GLY A 220 11.48 24.06 -2.06
CA GLY A 220 12.08 22.97 -2.84
C GLY A 220 12.19 21.62 -2.12
N ARG A 221 11.61 21.47 -0.93
CA ARG A 221 11.66 20.25 -0.12
C ARG A 221 10.69 19.20 -0.63
N LEU A 222 11.01 17.94 -0.33
CA LEU A 222 10.21 16.78 -0.72
C LEU A 222 9.23 16.38 0.38
N LYS A 223 7.96 16.27 -0.01
CA LYS A 223 6.85 15.73 0.78
C LYS A 223 6.00 14.82 -0.14
N PRO A 224 5.31 13.79 0.38
CA PRO A 224 5.36 13.30 1.76
C PRO A 224 6.66 12.54 2.07
N GLU A 225 7.00 12.36 3.36
CA GLU A 225 8.12 11.49 3.74
C GLU A 225 7.79 10.00 3.60
N ILE A 226 6.53 9.60 3.80
CA ILE A 226 6.05 8.23 3.63
C ILE A 226 4.64 8.22 3.03
N ILE A 227 4.24 7.07 2.50
CA ILE A 227 2.83 6.77 2.22
C ILE A 227 2.33 5.69 3.18
N SER A 228 1.02 5.65 3.39
CA SER A 228 0.36 4.69 4.28
C SER A 228 -0.89 4.11 3.59
N PRO A 229 -1.42 2.95 3.99
CA PRO A 229 -2.62 2.38 3.39
C PRO A 229 -3.82 3.33 3.50
N GLY A 230 -4.74 3.20 2.55
CA GLY A 230 -5.95 4.02 2.46
C GLY A 230 -6.08 4.76 1.13
N ASP A 231 -7.30 5.25 0.87
CA ASP A 231 -7.69 5.97 -0.35
C ASP A 231 -7.69 7.50 -0.18
N ARG A 232 -7.46 7.98 1.05
CA ARG A 232 -7.38 9.40 1.40
C ARG A 232 -6.34 9.63 2.49
N THR A 233 -5.65 10.75 2.39
CA THR A 233 -4.58 11.12 3.34
C THR A 233 -5.10 11.18 4.77
N SER A 234 -6.32 11.67 5.01
CA SER A 234 -6.91 11.70 6.37
C SER A 234 -7.15 10.31 7.00
N TYR A 235 -7.31 9.27 6.19
CA TYR A 235 -7.44 7.88 6.67
C TYR A 235 -6.09 7.16 6.74
N ALA A 236 -5.12 7.57 5.93
CA ALA A 236 -3.77 7.03 5.94
C ALA A 236 -2.89 7.58 7.09
N THR A 237 -3.04 8.86 7.44
CA THR A 237 -2.33 9.51 8.56
C THR A 237 -2.49 8.82 9.91
N PRO A 238 -3.68 8.40 10.38
CA PRO A 238 -3.84 7.75 11.68
C PRO A 238 -3.10 6.41 11.80
N TYR A 239 -2.90 5.68 10.70
CA TYR A 239 -2.08 4.47 10.70
C TYR A 239 -0.61 4.77 11.00
N ALA A 240 -0.06 5.83 10.40
CA ALA A 240 1.29 6.31 10.69
C ALA A 240 1.41 6.86 12.12
N SER A 241 0.40 7.62 12.59
CA SER A 241 0.36 8.12 13.97
C SER A 241 0.32 6.98 14.99
N GLY A 242 -0.50 5.97 14.76
CA GLY A 242 -0.55 4.77 15.59
C GLY A 242 0.76 4.02 15.61
N SER A 243 1.40 3.86 14.46
CA SER A 243 2.69 3.20 14.34
C SER A 243 3.79 3.95 15.10
N ALA A 244 3.79 5.28 15.06
CA ALA A 244 4.68 6.11 15.87
C ALA A 244 4.44 5.93 17.38
N ALA A 245 3.18 5.87 17.81
CA ALA A 245 2.83 5.63 19.21
C ALA A 245 3.28 4.24 19.69
N LEU A 246 3.14 3.20 18.87
CA LEU A 246 3.63 1.85 19.21
C LEU A 246 5.17 1.79 19.28
N LEU A 247 5.88 2.53 18.42
CA LEU A 247 7.33 2.65 18.52
C LEU A 247 7.76 3.42 19.78
N MET A 248 6.99 4.44 20.18
CA MET A 248 7.21 5.15 21.44
C MET A 248 7.03 4.22 22.65
N GLN A 249 5.98 3.41 22.64
CA GLN A 249 5.76 2.37 23.65
C GLN A 249 6.92 1.36 23.66
N ALA A 250 7.35 0.89 22.49
CA ALA A 250 8.49 -0.03 22.36
C ALA A 250 9.79 0.58 22.92
N ALA A 251 10.04 1.87 22.69
CA ALA A 251 11.18 2.58 23.25
C ALA A 251 11.13 2.66 24.79
N LYS A 252 9.95 2.91 25.36
CA LYS A 252 9.71 2.90 26.83
C LYS A 252 9.88 1.50 27.43
N LEU A 253 9.49 0.46 26.68
CA LEU A 253 9.73 -0.94 27.02
C LEU A 253 11.17 -1.39 26.75
N ASN A 254 12.05 -0.47 26.36
CA ASN A 254 13.48 -0.69 26.16
C ASN A 254 13.77 -1.75 25.08
N HIS A 255 12.93 -1.82 24.05
CA HIS A 255 13.15 -2.69 22.89
C HIS A 255 14.41 -2.31 22.10
N GLY A 256 14.92 -1.09 22.25
CA GLY A 256 16.18 -0.63 21.67
C GLY A 256 17.46 -1.20 22.29
N GLY A 257 17.36 -2.02 23.34
CA GLY A 257 18.50 -2.52 24.09
C GLY A 257 18.71 -1.77 25.40
N GLU A 258 19.50 -2.34 26.32
CA GLU A 258 19.73 -1.76 27.65
C GLU A 258 20.34 -0.36 27.57
N GLY A 259 19.71 0.61 28.25
CA GLY A 259 20.21 1.98 28.35
C GLY A 259 19.89 2.90 27.17
N THR A 260 19.18 2.41 26.14
CA THR A 260 18.89 3.21 24.92
C THR A 260 17.53 3.92 24.98
N SER A 261 16.72 3.67 26.01
CA SER A 261 15.32 4.13 26.06
C SER A 261 15.16 5.65 25.92
N ALA A 262 16.10 6.46 26.45
CA ALA A 262 16.02 7.92 26.36
C ALA A 262 16.20 8.43 24.91
N ASP A 263 17.17 7.85 24.19
CA ASP A 263 17.45 8.19 22.80
C ASP A 263 16.37 7.61 21.87
N ALA A 264 15.91 6.39 22.13
CA ALA A 264 14.87 5.74 21.34
C ALA A 264 13.50 6.47 21.41
N GLN A 265 13.25 7.22 22.50
CA GLN A 265 12.03 8.02 22.67
C GLN A 265 12.10 9.38 21.97
N GLN A 266 13.25 9.80 21.45
CA GLN A 266 13.33 11.06 20.70
C GLN A 266 12.46 10.96 19.45
N THR A 267 11.59 11.94 19.23
CA THR A 267 10.62 11.90 18.12
C THR A 267 11.28 11.84 16.74
N VAL A 268 12.47 12.45 16.60
CA VAL A 268 13.30 12.37 15.39
C VAL A 268 13.82 10.93 15.14
N VAL A 269 14.07 10.14 16.19
CA VAL A 269 14.43 8.72 16.05
C VAL A 269 13.22 7.92 15.58
N VAL A 270 12.05 8.13 16.18
CA VAL A 270 10.80 7.48 15.75
C VAL A 270 10.45 7.82 14.30
N LYS A 271 10.55 9.10 13.90
CA LYS A 271 10.40 9.54 12.51
C LYS A 271 11.37 8.79 11.59
N THR A 272 12.65 8.72 11.96
CA THR A 272 13.69 8.06 11.14
C THR A 272 13.44 6.57 10.97
N LEU A 273 13.02 5.88 12.03
CA LEU A 273 12.66 4.46 12.00
C LEU A 273 11.49 4.20 11.04
N LEU A 274 10.43 5.03 11.11
CA LEU A 274 9.27 4.90 10.22
C LEU A 274 9.63 5.14 8.75
N VAL A 275 10.41 6.19 8.49
CA VAL A 275 10.87 6.50 7.12
C VAL A 275 11.77 5.40 6.59
N ASN A 276 12.71 4.89 7.39
CA ASN A 276 13.64 3.85 6.96
C ASN A 276 12.98 2.47 6.83
N GLY A 277 12.00 2.18 7.68
CA GLY A 277 11.19 0.95 7.66
C GLY A 277 10.25 0.86 6.47
N ALA A 278 9.99 1.98 5.79
CA ALA A 278 9.06 2.02 4.67
C ALA A 278 9.51 1.13 3.48
N VAL A 279 8.59 0.28 3.03
CA VAL A 279 8.78 -0.67 1.92
C VAL A 279 8.55 0.02 0.58
N LYS A 280 9.41 -0.25 -0.39
CA LYS A 280 9.32 0.42 -1.71
C LYS A 280 8.18 -0.20 -2.53
N PRO A 281 7.12 0.57 -2.88
CA PRO A 281 6.07 0.06 -3.75
C PRO A 281 6.59 -0.16 -5.18
N ASP A 282 5.82 -0.89 -5.99
CA ASP A 282 6.10 -1.08 -7.41
C ASP A 282 6.27 0.28 -8.13
N GLY A 283 7.35 0.41 -8.91
CA GLY A 283 7.68 1.64 -9.63
C GLY A 283 8.25 2.76 -8.74
N TRP A 284 8.58 2.48 -7.47
CA TRP A 284 9.32 3.42 -6.64
C TRP A 284 10.66 3.77 -7.27
N SER A 285 10.92 5.06 -7.43
CA SER A 285 12.20 5.60 -7.90
C SER A 285 12.36 7.03 -7.43
N ARG A 286 13.61 7.45 -7.18
CA ARG A 286 13.97 8.83 -6.84
C ARG A 286 14.89 9.42 -7.90
N LEU A 287 14.81 10.73 -8.12
CA LEU A 287 15.73 11.42 -9.02
C LEU A 287 17.09 11.63 -8.34
N ALA A 288 18.14 11.76 -9.14
CA ALA A 288 19.48 12.05 -8.62
C ALA A 288 19.48 13.40 -7.90
N GLY A 289 20.03 13.43 -6.68
CA GLY A 289 20.09 14.62 -5.82
C GLY A 289 18.83 14.87 -4.99
N GLU A 290 17.74 14.12 -5.21
CA GLU A 290 16.55 14.18 -4.37
C GLU A 290 16.69 13.25 -3.15
N SER A 291 16.22 13.73 -2.00
CA SER A 291 16.22 12.95 -0.75
C SER A 291 15.20 11.81 -0.76
N LEU A 292 14.10 11.95 -1.51
CA LEU A 292 12.96 11.02 -1.54
C LEU A 292 12.34 10.88 -2.93
N ALA A 293 11.50 9.85 -3.13
CA ALA A 293 10.65 9.77 -4.31
C ALA A 293 9.43 10.71 -4.16
N ARG A 294 9.20 11.61 -5.12
CA ARG A 294 8.14 12.63 -5.03
C ARG A 294 6.75 12.10 -4.67
N LYS A 295 6.30 11.02 -5.32
CA LYS A 295 4.97 10.44 -5.08
C LYS A 295 4.94 9.62 -3.79
N TRP A 296 6.00 8.86 -3.53
CA TRP A 296 5.98 7.74 -2.60
C TRP A 296 6.74 8.00 -1.31
N GLY A 297 7.42 9.15 -1.19
CA GLY A 297 8.37 9.41 -0.12
C GLY A 297 9.46 8.34 -0.08
N ALA A 298 9.76 7.84 1.12
CA ALA A 298 10.61 6.68 1.34
C ALA A 298 9.89 5.36 1.08
N GLY A 299 8.57 5.34 0.89
CA GLY A 299 7.79 4.13 0.61
C GLY A 299 6.55 3.98 1.48
N MET A 300 5.94 2.79 1.40
CA MET A 300 4.81 2.33 2.20
C MET A 300 5.22 2.03 3.64
N LEU A 301 4.52 2.63 4.60
CA LEU A 301 4.64 2.37 6.03
C LEU A 301 4.73 0.85 6.32
N ASP A 302 5.75 0.44 7.07
CA ASP A 302 5.82 -0.89 7.67
C ASP A 302 6.32 -0.79 9.11
N VAL A 303 5.40 -0.96 10.07
CA VAL A 303 5.69 -0.78 11.49
C VAL A 303 6.52 -1.94 12.06
N ASN A 304 6.39 -3.15 11.51
CA ASN A 304 7.18 -4.30 11.93
C ASN A 304 8.65 -4.12 11.54
N ARG A 305 8.93 -3.63 10.33
CA ARG A 305 10.30 -3.30 9.89
C ARG A 305 10.89 -2.15 10.69
N SER A 306 10.09 -1.14 11.00
CA SER A 306 10.50 -0.02 11.87
C SER A 306 10.86 -0.51 13.28
N HIS A 307 10.07 -1.42 13.84
CA HIS A 307 10.32 -2.03 15.15
C HIS A 307 11.54 -2.98 15.15
N LEU A 308 11.75 -3.74 14.07
CA LEU A 308 12.96 -4.55 13.87
C LEU A 308 14.23 -3.71 13.92
N GLN A 309 14.21 -2.54 13.30
CA GLN A 309 15.31 -1.60 13.35
C GLN A 309 15.58 -1.12 14.77
N LEU A 310 14.53 -0.74 15.51
CA LEU A 310 14.65 -0.42 16.92
C LEU A 310 15.30 -1.58 17.70
N GLN A 311 14.82 -2.82 17.50
CA GLN A 311 15.35 -4.03 18.14
C GLN A 311 16.79 -4.39 17.75
N GLY A 312 17.25 -3.95 16.57
CA GLY A 312 18.65 -4.04 16.16
C GLY A 312 19.62 -3.24 17.05
N GLY A 313 19.05 -2.33 17.85
CA GLY A 313 19.72 -1.60 18.91
C GLY A 313 20.52 -0.40 18.44
N GLN A 314 20.86 0.45 19.41
CA GLN A 314 21.64 1.67 19.16
C GLN A 314 23.11 1.32 18.87
N GLN A 315 23.61 1.75 17.72
CA GLN A 315 25.00 1.52 17.29
C GLN A 315 25.72 2.85 17.08
N ALA A 316 26.72 3.13 17.90
CA ALA A 316 27.50 4.37 17.79
C ALA A 316 28.31 4.42 16.48
N ALA A 317 28.64 5.64 16.04
CA ALA A 317 29.58 5.83 14.94
C ALA A 317 30.91 5.15 15.25
N SER A 318 31.43 4.40 14.29
CA SER A 318 32.72 3.71 14.39
C SER A 318 33.88 4.70 14.49
N VAL A 319 33.78 5.82 13.74
CA VAL A 319 34.75 6.91 13.74
C VAL A 319 34.01 8.24 13.68
N ALA A 320 34.48 9.22 14.46
CA ALA A 320 34.10 10.62 14.37
C ALA A 320 35.32 11.45 14.01
N GLU A 321 35.21 12.29 12.99
CA GLU A 321 36.32 13.13 12.54
C GLU A 321 35.89 14.53 12.12
N LEU A 322 36.88 15.42 12.04
CA LEU A 322 36.75 16.78 11.51
C LEU A 322 37.65 16.90 10.28
N ILE A 323 37.06 17.04 9.10
CA ILE A 323 37.79 17.15 7.83
C ILE A 323 37.85 18.59 7.33
N THR A 324 38.72 18.89 6.37
CA THR A 324 38.77 20.23 5.77
C THR A 324 37.43 20.55 5.10
N ALA A 325 36.85 21.72 5.39
CA ALA A 325 35.54 22.10 4.87
C ALA A 325 35.47 21.97 3.32
N GLY A 326 34.40 21.34 2.84
CA GLY A 326 34.15 21.04 1.42
C GLY A 326 34.94 19.84 0.87
N SER A 327 35.68 19.12 1.70
CA SER A 327 36.36 17.88 1.28
C SER A 327 35.39 16.71 1.26
N ALA A 328 35.60 15.76 0.35
CA ALA A 328 34.81 14.53 0.35
C ALA A 328 35.09 13.71 1.63
N PRO A 329 34.05 13.16 2.30
CA PRO A 329 34.19 12.37 3.52
C PRO A 329 34.66 10.93 3.21
N VAL A 330 35.83 10.79 2.57
CA VAL A 330 36.35 9.49 2.11
C VAL A 330 36.75 8.63 3.32
N PRO A 331 36.28 7.37 3.42
CA PRO A 331 36.61 6.48 4.53
C PRO A 331 38.12 6.18 4.67
N ALA A 332 38.58 6.01 5.91
CA ALA A 332 39.97 5.68 6.20
C ALA A 332 40.33 4.21 5.85
N PRO A 333 41.60 3.90 5.50
CA PRO A 333 42.00 2.55 5.11
C PRO A 333 41.87 1.48 6.21
N GLU A 334 42.09 1.85 7.48
CA GLU A 334 42.04 0.94 8.64
C GLU A 334 41.05 1.42 9.71
N VAL A 335 40.32 0.49 10.33
CA VAL A 335 39.29 0.79 11.33
C VAL A 335 39.33 -0.24 12.45
N GLY A 336 39.38 0.24 13.69
CA GLY A 336 39.47 -0.62 14.89
C GLY A 336 38.13 -1.19 15.38
N VAL A 337 37.00 -0.55 15.06
CA VAL A 337 35.66 -0.97 15.51
C VAL A 337 34.67 -0.88 14.35
N ARG A 338 33.90 -1.94 14.12
CA ARG A 338 32.82 -1.99 13.13
C ARG A 338 31.47 -2.03 13.82
N VAL A 339 30.44 -1.59 13.13
CA VAL A 339 29.05 -1.79 13.56
C VAL A 339 28.75 -3.29 13.52
N ALA A 340 28.27 -3.83 14.63
CA ALA A 340 28.10 -5.28 14.79
C ALA A 340 26.81 -5.80 14.18
N SER A 341 25.77 -4.97 14.12
CA SER A 341 24.46 -5.34 13.57
C SER A 341 24.29 -4.78 12.15
N LEU A 342 23.66 -5.55 11.28
CA LEU A 342 23.26 -5.11 9.94
C LEU A 342 21.91 -4.39 9.92
N VAL A 343 21.22 -4.37 11.06
CA VAL A 343 19.96 -3.66 11.28
C VAL A 343 20.07 -2.89 12.59
N GLY A 344 19.74 -1.61 12.60
CA GLY A 344 19.89 -0.81 13.81
C GLY A 344 19.68 0.67 13.57
N TRP A 345 20.02 1.46 14.58
CA TRP A 345 19.82 2.90 14.59
C TRP A 345 20.89 3.60 15.42
N ASN A 346 20.93 4.94 15.35
CA ASN A 346 21.70 5.76 16.26
C ASN A 346 21.03 7.12 16.47
N TYR A 347 21.29 7.75 17.62
CA TYR A 347 21.02 9.15 17.90
C TYR A 347 22.34 9.81 18.34
N ALA A 348 22.79 10.83 17.63
CA ALA A 348 24.12 11.40 17.86
C ALA A 348 24.20 12.88 17.46
N THR A 349 25.24 13.55 17.93
CA THR A 349 25.49 14.97 17.67
C THR A 349 26.74 15.17 16.81
N LEU A 350 26.61 15.86 15.68
CA LEU A 350 27.73 16.36 14.89
C LEU A 350 28.11 17.78 15.35
N SER A 351 29.40 18.12 15.39
CA SER A 351 29.86 19.45 15.83
C SER A 351 31.02 19.97 14.96
N ASN A 352 30.78 21.06 14.22
CA ASN A 352 31.81 21.74 13.44
C ASN A 352 32.68 22.69 14.30
N ASP A 353 33.06 22.27 15.51
CA ASP A 353 33.89 23.10 16.39
C ASP A 353 35.31 23.29 15.83
N ARG A 354 36.03 24.30 16.31
CA ARG A 354 37.39 24.61 15.88
C ARG A 354 38.39 23.68 16.56
N VAL A 355 39.16 22.94 15.76
CA VAL A 355 40.44 22.37 16.21
C VAL A 355 41.56 23.28 15.71
N LEU A 356 42.36 23.83 16.63
CA LEU A 356 43.50 24.71 16.33
C LEU A 356 43.15 25.94 15.46
N GLY A 357 41.91 26.44 15.56
CA GLY A 357 41.47 27.67 14.90
C GLY A 357 40.86 27.49 13.51
N ILE A 358 40.89 26.29 12.94
CA ILE A 358 40.28 25.97 11.63
C ILE A 358 38.96 25.24 11.88
N ARG A 359 37.90 25.62 11.17
CA ARG A 359 36.63 24.88 11.18
C ARG A 359 36.60 23.90 10.02
N GLY A 360 36.08 22.71 10.28
CA GLY A 360 35.97 21.64 9.32
C GLY A 360 34.58 21.05 9.28
N ASP A 361 34.32 20.21 8.27
CA ASP A 361 33.09 19.42 8.22
C ASP A 361 33.20 18.29 9.24
N SER A 362 32.14 18.08 10.02
CA SER A 362 32.08 17.01 11.01
C SER A 362 31.52 15.78 10.34
N VAL A 363 32.20 14.65 10.48
CA VAL A 363 31.81 13.39 9.82
C VAL A 363 31.70 12.27 10.86
N HIS A 364 30.60 11.54 10.81
CA HIS A 364 30.45 10.26 11.47
C HIS A 364 30.47 9.13 10.44
N HIS A 365 31.31 8.13 10.67
CA HIS A 365 31.46 6.94 9.82
C HIS A 365 30.93 5.71 10.53
N TYR A 366 30.16 4.90 9.82
CA TYR A 366 29.62 3.62 10.27
C TYR A 366 30.11 2.52 9.34
N TYR A 367 31.02 1.67 9.83
CA TYR A 367 31.63 0.62 9.02
C TYR A 367 30.90 -0.70 9.20
N PHE A 368 30.47 -1.29 8.08
CA PHE A 368 29.77 -2.57 8.02
C PHE A 368 30.62 -3.61 7.28
N THR A 369 30.40 -4.87 7.61
CA THR A 369 30.87 -6.00 6.80
C THR A 369 29.65 -6.81 6.45
N LEU A 370 29.32 -6.88 5.17
CA LEU A 370 28.29 -7.74 4.62
C LEU A 370 28.91 -9.13 4.39
N PRO A 371 28.45 -10.17 5.11
CA PRO A 371 29.00 -11.51 4.99
C PRO A 371 28.88 -12.06 3.57
N ASP A 372 29.84 -12.92 3.20
CA ASP A 372 29.73 -13.75 2.01
C ASP A 372 28.76 -14.90 2.31
N VAL A 373 27.53 -14.77 1.82
CA VAL A 373 26.47 -15.77 1.90
C VAL A 373 26.15 -16.24 0.49
N ALA A 374 26.15 -17.56 0.29
CA ALA A 374 26.11 -18.18 -1.03
C ALA A 374 24.99 -17.60 -1.93
N SER A 375 25.43 -16.93 -3.00
CA SER A 375 24.60 -16.33 -4.05
C SER A 375 23.70 -15.14 -3.64
N ALA A 376 23.66 -14.70 -2.38
CA ALA A 376 22.77 -13.60 -1.99
C ALA A 376 23.42 -12.22 -2.18
N ASN A 377 22.65 -11.28 -2.72
CA ASN A 377 22.95 -9.86 -2.65
C ASN A 377 22.23 -9.25 -1.45
N TYR A 378 22.75 -8.15 -0.93
CA TYR A 378 22.09 -7.33 0.07
C TYR A 378 21.35 -6.16 -0.58
N GLN A 379 20.27 -5.77 0.06
CA GLN A 379 19.61 -4.49 -0.13
C GLN A 379 19.84 -3.64 1.11
N LEU A 380 20.19 -2.38 0.92
CA LEU A 380 20.23 -1.37 1.98
C LEU A 380 19.04 -0.44 1.86
N THR A 381 18.33 -0.26 2.98
CA THR A 381 17.54 0.94 3.26
C THR A 381 18.20 1.68 4.43
N SER A 382 18.56 2.94 4.24
CA SER A 382 19.08 3.78 5.32
C SER A 382 18.59 5.21 5.22
N SER A 383 18.23 5.79 6.36
CA SER A 383 17.79 7.18 6.45
C SER A 383 18.48 7.91 7.59
N ILE A 384 18.72 9.19 7.40
CA ILE A 384 19.02 10.12 8.49
C ILE A 384 17.98 11.22 8.52
N SER A 385 17.62 11.70 9.72
CA SER A 385 16.84 12.92 9.87
C SER A 385 17.33 13.77 11.02
N TRP A 386 17.07 15.07 10.95
CA TRP A 386 17.43 16.02 11.99
C TRP A 386 16.38 17.12 12.10
N ASN A 387 16.23 17.71 13.28
CA ASN A 387 15.24 18.78 13.47
C ASN A 387 15.82 20.14 13.07
N ARG A 388 14.99 20.98 12.43
CA ARG A 388 15.20 22.42 12.38
C ARG A 388 15.19 22.97 13.79
N LEU A 389 16.19 23.79 14.12
CA LEU A 389 16.35 24.32 15.46
C LEU A 389 15.37 25.48 15.74
N ALA A 390 15.10 25.73 17.02
CA ALA A 390 14.06 26.66 17.42
C ALA A 390 14.45 28.09 17.05
N ASN A 391 13.54 28.78 16.38
CA ASN A 391 13.66 30.15 15.87
C ASN A 391 14.63 30.31 14.67
N ASP A 392 15.23 29.23 14.17
CA ASP A 392 16.00 29.28 12.94
C ASP A 392 15.04 29.32 11.73
N THR A 393 15.43 30.08 10.71
CA THR A 393 14.71 30.20 9.45
C THR A 393 15.28 29.29 8.35
N GLY A 394 16.48 28.75 8.56
CA GLY A 394 17.13 27.78 7.68
C GLY A 394 17.32 26.43 8.37
N ILE A 395 18.00 25.51 7.69
CA ILE A 395 18.32 24.17 8.17
C ILE A 395 19.83 23.94 8.08
N ASN A 396 20.43 23.26 9.05
CA ASN A 396 21.80 22.77 8.87
C ASN A 396 21.84 21.74 7.74
N ASN A 397 22.83 21.81 6.87
CA ASN A 397 22.99 20.86 5.77
C ASN A 397 23.78 19.62 6.22
N LEU A 398 23.14 18.44 6.14
CA LEU A 398 23.77 17.14 6.39
C LEU A 398 23.73 16.30 5.12
N ASP A 399 24.92 15.90 4.65
CA ASP A 399 25.06 15.01 3.50
C ASP A 399 25.22 13.55 3.93
N PHE A 400 24.62 12.64 3.16
CA PHE A 400 24.60 11.21 3.42
C PHE A 400 25.16 10.40 2.26
N TYR A 401 26.10 9.51 2.55
CA TYR A 401 26.75 8.68 1.53
C TYR A 401 26.89 7.23 1.99
N LEU A 402 26.81 6.33 1.02
CA LEU A 402 27.27 4.95 1.09
C LEU A 402 28.52 4.81 0.23
N TYR A 403 29.61 4.34 0.83
CA TYR A 403 30.85 4.02 0.13
C TYR A 403 31.10 2.51 0.11
N GLU A 404 31.69 2.03 -0.99
CA GLU A 404 32.43 0.78 -0.99
C GLU A 404 33.82 1.05 -0.42
N ARG A 405 34.17 0.39 0.69
CA ARG A 405 35.38 0.72 1.44
C ARG A 405 36.66 0.46 0.64
N SER A 406 36.73 -0.66 -0.08
CA SER A 406 37.93 -1.13 -0.77
C SER A 406 38.38 -0.17 -1.88
N SER A 407 37.42 0.39 -2.61
CA SER A 407 37.65 1.32 -3.71
C SER A 407 37.59 2.79 -3.29
N GLY A 408 36.89 3.10 -2.18
CA GLY A 408 36.57 4.47 -1.78
C GLY A 408 35.52 5.13 -2.67
N ASN A 409 34.86 4.38 -3.55
CA ASN A 409 33.84 4.89 -4.46
C ASN A 409 32.52 5.11 -3.73
N VAL A 410 31.83 6.19 -4.09
CA VAL A 410 30.43 6.40 -3.70
C VAL A 410 29.56 5.40 -4.45
N VAL A 411 28.86 4.55 -3.70
CA VAL A 411 27.87 3.61 -4.22
C VAL A 411 26.53 4.33 -4.37
N ALA A 412 26.13 5.08 -3.34
CA ALA A 412 24.91 5.88 -3.34
C ALA A 412 25.08 7.12 -2.45
N SER A 413 24.32 8.16 -2.73
CA SER A 413 24.32 9.38 -1.91
C SER A 413 22.96 10.06 -1.90
N SER A 414 22.75 10.90 -0.89
CA SER A 414 21.59 11.74 -0.72
C SER A 414 22.07 13.02 -0.01
N THR A 415 21.94 14.16 -0.67
CA THR A 415 22.68 15.41 -0.37
C THR A 415 21.82 16.64 -0.66
N SER A 416 20.56 16.61 -0.26
CA SER A 416 19.63 17.72 -0.44
C SER A 416 20.05 18.88 0.45
N SER A 417 20.24 20.06 -0.14
CA SER A 417 20.60 21.26 0.62
C SER A 417 19.42 21.93 1.33
N VAL A 418 18.20 21.43 1.12
CA VAL A 418 16.95 22.05 1.61
C VAL A 418 16.16 21.12 2.52
N ASP A 419 16.30 19.80 2.41
CA ASP A 419 15.60 18.86 3.26
C ASP A 419 16.30 18.68 4.61
N ASN A 420 15.57 18.15 5.59
CA ASN A 420 16.10 17.72 6.88
C ASN A 420 16.06 16.19 7.06
N LEU A 421 16.10 15.50 5.93
CA LEU A 421 15.99 14.07 5.79
C LEU A 421 16.79 13.67 4.55
N GLU A 422 17.59 12.62 4.69
CA GLU A 422 18.26 11.97 3.57
C GLU A 422 17.95 10.49 3.57
N HIS A 423 17.74 9.91 2.39
CA HIS A 423 17.39 8.49 2.25
C HIS A 423 18.21 7.83 1.15
N ILE A 424 18.82 6.69 1.48
CA ILE A 424 19.52 5.81 0.56
C ILE A 424 18.77 4.48 0.51
N TYR A 425 18.37 4.10 -0.70
CA TYR A 425 17.91 2.77 -1.04
C TYR A 425 18.82 2.22 -2.13
N GLN A 426 19.55 1.15 -1.82
CA GLN A 426 20.52 0.54 -2.73
C GLN A 426 20.28 -0.96 -2.78
N ARG A 427 20.15 -1.50 -3.99
CA ARG A 427 19.99 -2.94 -4.23
C ARG A 427 21.30 -3.54 -4.74
N ASP A 428 21.34 -4.86 -4.79
CA ASP A 428 22.42 -5.63 -5.42
C ASP A 428 23.80 -5.32 -4.84
N LEU A 429 23.86 -5.13 -3.52
CA LEU A 429 25.12 -4.97 -2.81
C LEU A 429 25.75 -6.35 -2.63
N PRO A 430 26.90 -6.65 -3.27
CA PRO A 430 27.62 -7.89 -3.00
C PRO A 430 28.14 -7.91 -1.55
N ALA A 431 28.53 -9.10 -1.11
CA ALA A 431 29.32 -9.24 0.11
C ALA A 431 30.58 -8.37 0.06
N GLY A 432 30.90 -7.71 1.18
CA GLY A 432 32.00 -6.74 1.21
C GLY A 432 31.93 -5.76 2.36
N ASP A 433 32.84 -4.80 2.34
CA ASP A 433 32.95 -3.76 3.35
C ASP A 433 32.36 -2.45 2.84
N TYR A 434 31.42 -1.90 3.61
CA TYR A 434 30.70 -0.68 3.27
C TYR A 434 30.75 0.34 4.40
N VAL A 435 30.61 1.62 4.04
CA VAL A 435 30.67 2.72 4.99
C VAL A 435 29.51 3.68 4.75
N LEU A 436 28.69 3.88 5.76
CA LEU A 436 27.76 5.01 5.78
C LEU A 436 28.44 6.22 6.41
N THR A 437 28.33 7.38 5.79
CA THR A 437 28.87 8.64 6.33
C THR A 437 27.79 9.68 6.47
N VAL A 438 27.70 10.30 7.65
CA VAL A 438 26.86 11.47 7.91
C VAL A 438 27.74 12.67 8.10
N THR A 439 27.61 13.66 7.22
CA THR A 439 28.51 14.81 7.15
C THR A 439 27.74 16.09 7.39
N LYS A 440 28.08 16.83 8.45
CA LYS A 440 27.57 18.19 8.65
C LYS A 440 28.53 19.19 8.04
N LEU A 441 28.06 19.95 7.05
CA LEU A 441 28.88 20.96 6.37
C LEU A 441 29.13 22.18 7.27
N ALA A 442 30.35 22.70 7.24
CA ALA A 442 30.78 23.84 8.03
C ALA A 442 30.33 25.20 7.47
N ASN A 443 30.06 25.25 6.16
CA ASN A 443 29.77 26.50 5.43
C ASN A 443 28.26 26.85 5.43
N ASP A 444 27.37 25.85 5.50
CA ASP A 444 25.91 26.01 5.42
C ASP A 444 25.27 26.02 6.81
N ARG A 445 25.83 26.86 7.69
CA ARG A 445 25.72 26.68 9.13
C ARG A 445 24.66 27.59 9.77
N GLU A 446 23.56 26.98 10.17
CA GLU A 446 22.61 27.57 11.13
C GLU A 446 23.18 27.49 12.57
N SER A 447 23.76 26.35 12.96
CA SER A 447 24.33 26.13 14.31
C SER A 447 25.66 25.35 14.33
N VAL A 448 26.40 25.41 15.46
CA VAL A 448 27.66 24.64 15.64
C VAL A 448 27.39 23.15 15.61
N SER A 449 26.29 22.73 16.23
CA SER A 449 25.99 21.36 16.59
C SER A 449 24.62 20.98 16.06
N GLN A 450 24.50 19.78 15.51
CA GLN A 450 23.23 19.23 15.06
C GLN A 450 23.09 17.81 15.58
N ASP A 451 22.00 17.57 16.30
CA ASP A 451 21.56 16.21 16.61
C ASP A 451 20.88 15.62 15.38
N TYR A 452 21.16 14.35 15.11
CA TYR A 452 20.55 13.59 14.03
C TYR A 452 20.24 12.17 14.51
N ALA A 453 19.22 11.58 13.91
CA ALA A 453 18.94 10.16 14.00
C ALA A 453 19.39 9.47 12.71
N LEU A 454 19.85 8.24 12.83
CA LEU A 454 20.19 7.31 11.75
C LEU A 454 19.41 6.02 11.95
N ALA A 455 18.87 5.45 10.88
CA ALA A 455 18.43 4.07 10.84
C ALA A 455 18.97 3.38 9.59
N TYR A 456 19.28 2.10 9.69
CA TYR A 456 19.75 1.29 8.56
C TYR A 456 19.28 -0.15 8.71
N ALA A 457 19.07 -0.78 7.57
CA ALA A 457 18.85 -2.22 7.47
C ALA A 457 19.50 -2.72 6.17
N PHE A 458 20.50 -3.58 6.31
CA PHE A 458 20.99 -4.43 5.24
C PHE A 458 20.23 -5.77 5.31
N GLU A 459 19.49 -6.07 4.27
CA GLU A 459 18.65 -7.26 4.18
C GLU A 459 19.12 -8.15 3.04
N GLU A 460 19.27 -9.43 3.32
CA GLU A 460 19.55 -10.43 2.30
C GLU A 460 18.36 -10.52 1.35
N GLN A 461 18.66 -10.52 0.05
CA GLN A 461 17.69 -10.76 -1.01
C GLN A 461 17.96 -12.12 -1.64
N PRO A 462 16.91 -12.89 -1.98
CA PRO A 462 17.07 -14.10 -2.76
C PRO A 462 17.37 -13.71 -4.21
N VAL A 463 18.05 -14.60 -4.94
CA VAL A 463 18.34 -14.36 -6.36
C VAL A 463 17.08 -14.63 -7.16
N ALA A 464 16.79 -13.78 -8.15
CA ALA A 464 15.67 -14.06 -9.05
C ALA A 464 15.87 -15.43 -9.73
N PRO A 465 14.81 -16.23 -9.90
CA PRO A 465 14.87 -17.41 -10.75
C PRO A 465 15.25 -17.01 -12.19
N SER A 466 15.52 -17.97 -13.05
CA SER A 466 15.72 -17.75 -14.49
C SER A 466 14.76 -18.59 -15.33
N ASP A 467 14.74 -18.34 -16.64
CA ASP A 467 13.99 -19.14 -17.62
C ASP A 467 12.50 -19.36 -17.27
N PHE A 468 11.84 -18.31 -16.78
CA PHE A 468 10.42 -18.37 -16.45
C PHE A 468 9.55 -18.46 -17.72
N LEU A 469 8.78 -19.55 -17.83
CA LEU A 469 7.93 -19.87 -18.95
C LEU A 469 6.49 -20.12 -18.49
N ALA A 470 5.54 -19.72 -19.33
CA ALA A 470 4.13 -20.05 -19.20
C ALA A 470 3.67 -20.75 -20.50
N GLU A 471 3.09 -21.93 -20.38
CA GLU A 471 2.64 -22.76 -21.50
C GLU A 471 1.19 -23.18 -21.30
N MET A 472 0.36 -23.02 -22.33
CA MET A 472 -1.02 -23.48 -22.29
C MET A 472 -1.07 -25.02 -22.29
N LEU A 473 -1.85 -25.60 -21.36
CA LEU A 473 -2.10 -27.04 -21.28
C LEU A 473 -3.50 -27.41 -21.78
N SER A 474 -4.50 -26.58 -21.48
CA SER A 474 -5.89 -26.81 -21.87
C SER A 474 -6.65 -25.48 -22.04
N ASP A 475 -7.98 -25.55 -22.15
CA ASP A 475 -8.86 -24.38 -22.07
C ASP A 475 -8.89 -23.75 -20.67
N ARG A 476 -8.44 -24.45 -19.62
CA ARG A 476 -8.52 -23.96 -18.23
C ARG A 476 -7.24 -24.12 -17.42
N GLU A 477 -6.16 -24.62 -18.04
CA GLU A 477 -4.90 -24.88 -17.37
C GLU A 477 -3.72 -24.25 -18.10
N ILE A 478 -2.84 -23.60 -17.33
CA ILE A 478 -1.56 -23.07 -17.78
C ILE A 478 -0.45 -23.67 -16.90
N SER A 479 0.57 -24.24 -17.53
CA SER A 479 1.80 -24.71 -16.89
C SER A 479 2.77 -23.55 -16.75
N LEU A 480 3.32 -23.38 -15.55
CA LEU A 480 4.40 -22.46 -15.25
C LEU A 480 5.65 -23.27 -14.90
N SER A 481 6.80 -22.87 -15.44
CA SER A 481 8.09 -23.49 -15.11
C SER A 481 9.22 -22.47 -15.07
N TRP A 482 10.23 -22.72 -14.26
CA TRP A 482 11.38 -21.84 -14.09
C TRP A 482 12.62 -22.62 -13.64
N MET A 483 13.78 -21.99 -13.69
CA MET A 483 15.03 -22.51 -13.14
C MET A 483 15.31 -21.86 -11.78
N ASP A 484 15.60 -22.72 -10.80
CA ASP A 484 16.07 -22.30 -9.49
C ASP A 484 17.54 -21.83 -9.56
N VAL A 485 17.79 -20.62 -9.09
CA VAL A 485 19.12 -19.99 -9.01
C VAL A 485 19.44 -19.57 -7.57
N SER A 486 18.43 -19.47 -6.71
CA SER A 486 18.58 -19.00 -5.36
C SER A 486 18.98 -20.16 -4.45
N SER A 487 19.59 -19.87 -3.30
CA SER A 487 19.92 -20.92 -2.31
C SER A 487 19.50 -20.58 -0.88
N ASN A 488 18.88 -19.40 -0.72
CA ASN A 488 18.41 -18.85 0.53
C ASN A 488 16.91 -18.50 0.48
N GLU A 489 16.23 -18.81 -0.62
CA GLU A 489 14.80 -18.65 -0.73
C GLU A 489 14.06 -19.64 0.16
N THR A 490 12.94 -19.16 0.67
CA THR A 490 11.97 -19.93 1.44
C THR A 490 10.78 -20.37 0.58
N GLY A 491 10.70 -19.84 -0.66
CA GLY A 491 9.66 -20.17 -1.62
C GLY A 491 9.69 -19.28 -2.87
N TYR A 492 8.67 -19.46 -3.71
CA TYR A 492 8.44 -18.66 -4.92
C TYR A 492 7.02 -18.10 -4.92
N ARG A 493 6.91 -16.78 -5.00
CA ARG A 493 5.63 -16.08 -5.11
C ARG A 493 5.22 -15.96 -6.58
N ILE A 494 4.00 -16.37 -6.88
CA ILE A 494 3.41 -16.33 -8.22
C ILE A 494 2.24 -15.35 -8.20
N LEU A 495 2.32 -14.29 -8.99
CA LEU A 495 1.23 -13.35 -9.21
C LEU A 495 0.62 -13.57 -10.59
N ARG A 496 -0.68 -13.29 -10.76
CA ARG A 496 -1.41 -13.40 -12.02
C ARG A 496 -2.24 -12.15 -12.31
N SER A 497 -2.32 -11.76 -13.58
CA SER A 497 -3.20 -10.70 -14.08
C SER A 497 -3.74 -11.04 -15.48
N THR A 498 -4.84 -10.42 -15.88
CA THR A 498 -5.31 -10.39 -17.28
C THR A 498 -4.78 -9.17 -18.05
N SER A 499 -4.03 -8.29 -17.38
CA SER A 499 -3.34 -7.13 -17.95
C SER A 499 -1.82 -7.33 -17.87
N SER A 500 -1.10 -6.86 -18.89
CA SER A 500 0.35 -7.06 -18.98
C SER A 500 1.17 -6.25 -17.98
N SER A 501 0.61 -5.20 -17.38
CA SER A 501 1.37 -4.24 -16.56
C SER A 501 0.72 -3.87 -15.22
N SER A 502 -0.51 -4.31 -14.96
CA SER A 502 -1.28 -3.91 -13.77
C SER A 502 -2.23 -5.00 -13.33
N GLY A 503 -2.81 -4.87 -12.14
CA GLY A 503 -3.83 -5.80 -11.64
C GLY A 503 -3.31 -7.19 -11.24
N PHE A 504 -2.01 -7.32 -11.01
CA PHE A 504 -1.42 -8.55 -10.49
C PHE A 504 -1.92 -8.82 -9.08
N THR A 505 -2.41 -10.03 -8.86
CA THR A 505 -2.82 -10.54 -7.55
C THR A 505 -2.07 -11.82 -7.26
N GLU A 506 -1.77 -12.10 -5.99
CA GLU A 506 -1.09 -13.35 -5.64
C GLU A 506 -2.00 -14.53 -5.95
N LEU A 507 -1.50 -15.41 -6.83
CA LEU A 507 -2.13 -16.67 -7.13
C LEU A 507 -1.78 -17.71 -6.07
N THR A 508 -0.48 -17.81 -5.75
CA THR A 508 0.03 -18.69 -4.71
C THR A 508 1.50 -18.37 -4.38
N THR A 509 1.98 -18.92 -3.27
CA THR A 509 3.41 -19.05 -2.97
C THR A 509 3.74 -20.54 -2.81
N VAL A 510 4.64 -21.06 -3.65
CA VAL A 510 5.12 -22.44 -3.55
C VAL A 510 6.36 -22.52 -2.67
N ALA A 511 6.64 -23.70 -2.11
CA ALA A 511 7.80 -23.93 -1.25
C ALA A 511 9.14 -23.74 -1.99
N ALA A 512 10.23 -23.62 -1.22
CA ALA A 512 11.60 -23.62 -1.75
C ALA A 512 11.88 -24.84 -2.64
N ASP A 513 12.86 -24.72 -3.54
CA ASP A 513 13.27 -25.74 -4.53
C ASP A 513 12.18 -26.20 -5.54
N VAL A 514 10.95 -25.64 -5.48
CA VAL A 514 9.91 -25.93 -6.48
C VAL A 514 10.23 -25.18 -7.77
N VAL A 515 10.16 -25.87 -8.91
CA VAL A 515 10.52 -25.35 -10.25
C VAL A 515 9.35 -25.33 -11.25
N SER A 516 8.14 -25.66 -10.81
CA SER A 516 6.95 -25.67 -11.66
C SER A 516 5.65 -25.53 -10.87
N TYR A 517 4.62 -24.97 -11.50
CA TYR A 517 3.26 -24.84 -10.96
C TYR A 517 2.23 -24.95 -12.07
N ILE A 518 1.06 -25.55 -11.82
CA ILE A 518 -0.07 -25.58 -12.76
C ILE A 518 -1.16 -24.66 -12.22
N ASP A 519 -1.48 -23.62 -12.98
CA ASP A 519 -2.67 -22.80 -12.74
C ASP A 519 -3.89 -23.47 -13.36
N SER A 520 -4.67 -24.18 -12.54
CA SER A 520 -5.90 -24.86 -12.95
C SER A 520 -7.18 -24.03 -12.73
N SER A 521 -7.03 -22.72 -12.58
CA SER A 521 -8.13 -21.78 -12.31
C SER A 521 -8.35 -20.78 -13.44
N ALA A 522 -7.72 -21.01 -14.59
CA ALA A 522 -7.81 -20.13 -15.75
C ALA A 522 -9.16 -20.31 -16.47
N SER A 523 -9.66 -19.23 -17.06
CA SER A 523 -10.84 -19.27 -17.93
C SER A 523 -10.45 -19.57 -19.38
N PRO A 524 -11.34 -20.18 -20.19
CA PRO A 524 -11.13 -20.36 -21.63
C PRO A 524 -10.88 -19.05 -22.38
N ASP A 525 -10.15 -19.14 -23.49
CA ASP A 525 -9.82 -18.04 -24.42
C ASP A 525 -9.32 -16.75 -23.73
N THR A 526 -8.58 -16.91 -22.63
CA THR A 526 -8.14 -15.80 -21.79
C THR A 526 -6.62 -15.74 -21.74
N THR A 527 -6.08 -14.55 -22.03
CA THR A 527 -4.64 -14.30 -21.87
C THR A 527 -4.34 -13.92 -20.43
N TYR A 528 -3.46 -14.69 -19.79
CA TYR A 528 -2.96 -14.42 -18.46
C TYR A 528 -1.48 -14.05 -18.52
N TYR A 529 -1.12 -13.06 -17.70
CA TYR A 529 0.24 -12.63 -17.44
C TYR A 529 0.60 -13.06 -16.02
N TYR A 530 1.77 -13.66 -15.87
CA TYR A 530 2.28 -14.15 -14.60
C TYR A 530 3.55 -13.40 -14.22
N LYS A 531 3.71 -13.13 -12.93
CA LYS A 531 4.99 -12.70 -12.34
C LYS A 531 5.49 -13.76 -11.37
N LEU A 532 6.80 -13.97 -11.35
CA LEU A 532 7.49 -14.92 -10.47
C LEU A 532 8.65 -14.24 -9.77
N ALA A 533 8.71 -14.36 -8.45
CA ALA A 533 9.87 -13.94 -7.65
C ALA A 533 10.21 -15.01 -6.60
N SER A 534 11.50 -15.22 -6.33
CA SER A 534 11.92 -15.97 -5.14
C SER A 534 11.72 -15.09 -3.90
N VAL A 535 11.43 -15.71 -2.75
CA VAL A 535 11.14 -14.98 -1.50
C VAL A 535 11.91 -15.52 -0.30
N ILE A 536 12.39 -14.64 0.57
CA ILE A 536 12.94 -14.95 1.89
C ILE A 536 12.18 -14.14 2.95
N GLY A 537 11.20 -14.76 3.61
CA GLY A 537 10.24 -14.01 4.42
C GLY A 537 9.45 -13.01 3.57
N ARG A 538 9.59 -11.70 3.84
CA ARG A 538 8.97 -10.63 3.02
C ARG A 538 9.88 -10.04 1.96
N ALA A 539 11.17 -10.34 2.00
CA ALA A 539 12.10 -9.93 0.96
C ALA A 539 11.87 -10.79 -0.27
N ALA A 540 12.01 -10.20 -1.45
CA ALA A 540 11.75 -10.86 -2.73
C ALA A 540 12.77 -10.40 -3.75
N SER A 541 13.11 -11.29 -4.68
CA SER A 541 13.87 -10.92 -5.86
C SER A 541 13.08 -9.97 -6.77
N ASP A 542 13.72 -9.51 -7.85
CA ASP A 542 12.96 -8.95 -8.98
C ASP A 542 11.98 -9.97 -9.55
N ASP A 543 10.84 -9.46 -10.04
CA ASP A 543 9.85 -10.27 -10.74
C ASP A 543 10.35 -10.63 -12.16
N LEU A 544 10.26 -11.91 -12.51
CA LEU A 544 10.23 -12.36 -13.89
C LEU A 544 8.80 -12.37 -14.41
N GLN A 545 8.59 -12.13 -15.71
CA GLN A 545 7.26 -12.14 -16.31
C GLN A 545 7.15 -13.14 -17.47
N ALA A 546 6.06 -13.90 -17.50
CA ALA A 546 5.66 -14.79 -18.59
C ALA A 546 4.16 -14.62 -18.89
N ASN A 547 3.69 -15.10 -20.03
CA ASN A 547 2.27 -15.08 -20.36
C ASN A 547 1.88 -16.26 -21.25
N ALA A 548 0.62 -16.67 -21.15
CA ALA A 548 0.03 -17.68 -22.01
C ALA A 548 -1.47 -17.37 -22.20
N THR A 549 -2.02 -17.84 -23.31
CA THR A 549 -3.45 -17.77 -23.61
C THR A 549 -4.01 -19.18 -23.55
N THR A 550 -5.03 -19.41 -22.72
CA THR A 550 -5.77 -20.68 -22.69
C THR A 550 -6.45 -20.94 -24.04
N MET A 551 -6.67 -22.21 -24.36
CA MET A 551 -7.38 -22.55 -25.59
C MET A 551 -8.87 -22.16 -25.50
N LYS A 552 -9.53 -21.94 -26.64
CA LYS A 552 -10.99 -21.87 -26.67
C LYS A 552 -11.58 -23.21 -26.24
N GLU A 553 -12.66 -23.18 -25.48
CA GLU A 553 -13.31 -24.40 -24.97
C GLU A 553 -13.70 -25.36 -26.12
N LEU A 554 -14.27 -24.81 -27.20
CA LEU A 554 -14.65 -25.59 -28.39
C LEU A 554 -13.42 -26.17 -29.12
N ASP A 555 -12.34 -25.40 -29.27
CA ASP A 555 -11.12 -25.87 -29.92
C ASP A 555 -10.45 -26.98 -29.11
N TYR A 556 -10.45 -26.87 -27.78
CA TYR A 556 -9.95 -27.91 -26.88
C TYR A 556 -10.82 -29.16 -26.92
N TRP A 557 -12.15 -29.00 -26.94
CA TRP A 557 -13.07 -30.12 -27.11
C TRP A 557 -12.82 -30.86 -28.44
N ARG A 558 -12.59 -30.13 -29.55
CA ARG A 558 -12.22 -30.76 -30.83
C ARG A 558 -10.88 -31.50 -30.74
N LEU A 559 -9.88 -30.90 -30.11
CA LEU A 559 -8.57 -31.50 -29.93
C LEU A 559 -8.66 -32.83 -29.17
N VAL A 560 -9.45 -32.88 -28.09
CA VAL A 560 -9.62 -34.08 -27.26
C VAL A 560 -10.38 -35.18 -27.99
N ASN A 561 -11.44 -34.84 -28.75
CA ASN A 561 -12.27 -35.85 -29.41
C ASN A 561 -11.72 -36.30 -30.77
N PHE A 562 -11.09 -35.40 -31.53
CA PHE A 562 -10.69 -35.65 -32.92
C PHE A 562 -9.18 -35.56 -33.17
N GLY A 563 -8.39 -35.06 -32.20
CA GLY A 563 -6.96 -34.83 -32.37
C GLY A 563 -6.60 -33.60 -33.21
N ASP A 564 -7.57 -32.75 -33.53
CA ASP A 564 -7.41 -31.50 -34.29
C ASP A 564 -8.20 -30.39 -33.61
N SER A 565 -7.60 -29.22 -33.38
CA SER A 565 -8.27 -28.09 -32.74
C SER A 565 -8.99 -27.17 -33.73
N GLN A 566 -8.73 -27.32 -35.04
CA GLN A 566 -9.32 -26.48 -36.09
C GLN A 566 -10.69 -27.01 -36.53
N PRO A 567 -11.63 -26.14 -36.95
CA PRO A 567 -12.94 -26.55 -37.46
C PRO A 567 -12.85 -27.07 -38.91
N ALA A 568 -12.19 -28.21 -39.13
CA ALA A 568 -11.96 -28.75 -40.47
C ALA A 568 -12.13 -30.27 -40.55
N GLY A 569 -12.60 -30.76 -41.71
CA GLY A 569 -12.80 -32.19 -41.90
C GLY A 569 -13.72 -32.78 -40.83
N ASN A 570 -13.22 -33.76 -40.10
CA ASN A 570 -13.97 -34.48 -39.06
C ASN A 570 -14.32 -33.62 -37.83
N SER A 571 -13.58 -32.55 -37.57
CA SER A 571 -13.80 -31.63 -36.44
C SER A 571 -14.56 -30.35 -36.82
N ALA A 572 -15.03 -30.24 -38.07
CA ALA A 572 -15.81 -29.09 -38.52
C ALA A 572 -17.15 -28.99 -37.78
N ASP A 573 -17.67 -27.77 -37.64
CA ASP A 573 -18.90 -27.48 -36.86
C ASP A 573 -20.13 -28.24 -37.36
N GLU A 574 -20.27 -28.35 -38.68
CA GLU A 574 -21.37 -29.03 -39.38
C GLU A 574 -21.08 -30.51 -39.67
N ALA A 575 -19.90 -31.02 -39.28
CA ALA A 575 -19.60 -32.43 -39.45
C ALA A 575 -20.40 -33.26 -38.44
N ASP A 576 -20.85 -34.43 -38.90
CA ASP A 576 -21.54 -35.46 -38.14
C ASP A 576 -20.62 -36.68 -38.17
N TYR A 577 -19.79 -36.81 -37.14
CA TYR A 577 -18.66 -37.74 -37.14
C TYR A 577 -19.11 -39.21 -37.03
N ASP A 578 -20.13 -39.47 -36.21
CA ASP A 578 -20.66 -40.81 -35.93
C ASP A 578 -21.88 -41.16 -36.80
N GLY A 579 -22.46 -40.17 -37.50
CA GLY A 579 -23.52 -40.36 -38.47
C GLY A 579 -24.91 -40.45 -37.83
N ASP A 580 -25.09 -39.94 -36.62
CA ASP A 580 -26.38 -39.96 -35.90
C ASP A 580 -27.29 -38.77 -36.24
N GLY A 581 -26.80 -37.84 -37.06
CA GLY A 581 -27.50 -36.66 -37.54
C GLY A 581 -27.25 -35.40 -36.70
N TRP A 582 -26.42 -35.45 -35.67
CA TRP A 582 -26.01 -34.29 -34.88
C TRP A 582 -24.71 -33.71 -35.42
N SER A 583 -24.69 -32.39 -35.56
CA SER A 583 -23.45 -31.70 -35.89
C SER A 583 -22.56 -31.60 -34.65
N ASN A 584 -21.25 -31.63 -34.83
CA ASN A 584 -20.27 -31.46 -33.76
C ASN A 584 -20.52 -30.21 -32.90
N LEU A 585 -21.01 -29.12 -33.51
CA LEU A 585 -21.34 -27.90 -32.77
C LEU A 585 -22.56 -28.09 -31.85
N LEU A 586 -23.57 -28.86 -32.30
CA LEU A 586 -24.71 -29.22 -31.45
C LEU A 586 -24.30 -30.21 -30.36
N GLU A 587 -23.45 -31.19 -30.68
CA GLU A 587 -22.88 -32.14 -29.74
C GLU A 587 -22.14 -31.42 -28.60
N PHE A 588 -21.25 -30.49 -28.95
CA PHE A 588 -20.52 -29.65 -28.00
C PHE A 588 -21.47 -28.84 -27.10
N ALA A 589 -22.46 -28.19 -27.71
CA ALA A 589 -23.41 -27.33 -27.02
C ALA A 589 -24.28 -28.07 -26.01
N LEU A 590 -24.65 -29.31 -26.31
CA LEU A 590 -25.53 -30.11 -25.47
C LEU A 590 -24.78 -31.07 -24.55
N GLY A 591 -23.48 -31.29 -24.80
CA GLY A 591 -22.61 -32.16 -24.02
C GLY A 591 -22.79 -33.64 -24.34
N SER A 592 -23.14 -33.99 -25.58
CA SER A 592 -23.11 -35.38 -26.08
C SER A 592 -21.69 -35.81 -26.52
N ASP A 593 -21.53 -37.11 -26.77
CA ASP A 593 -20.27 -37.73 -27.16
C ASP A 593 -20.24 -37.89 -28.69
N PRO A 594 -19.43 -37.09 -29.41
CA PRO A 594 -19.45 -37.05 -30.87
C PRO A 594 -18.82 -38.30 -31.53
N LEU A 595 -18.31 -39.25 -30.72
CA LEU A 595 -17.71 -40.48 -31.19
C LEU A 595 -18.64 -41.69 -31.06
N ALA A 596 -19.83 -41.50 -30.47
CA ALA A 596 -20.71 -42.58 -30.08
C ALA A 596 -22.14 -42.32 -30.55
N SER A 597 -22.49 -42.95 -31.68
CA SER A 597 -23.82 -42.83 -32.30
C SER A 597 -24.92 -42.99 -31.26
N SER A 598 -25.66 -41.90 -31.01
CA SER A 598 -26.70 -41.88 -29.99
C SER A 598 -28.06 -41.69 -30.65
N ASP A 599 -29.00 -42.61 -30.40
CA ASP A 599 -30.39 -42.34 -30.74
C ASP A 599 -30.85 -41.19 -29.84
N PHE A 600 -31.22 -40.06 -30.45
CA PHE A 600 -31.86 -38.87 -29.86
C PHE A 600 -31.91 -38.89 -28.32
N PRO A 601 -31.10 -38.09 -27.59
CA PRO A 601 -31.21 -38.04 -26.14
C PRO A 601 -32.57 -37.45 -25.77
N ALA A 602 -33.58 -38.31 -25.61
CA ALA A 602 -34.99 -37.97 -25.42
C ALA A 602 -35.26 -37.19 -24.11
N GLY A 603 -34.22 -36.89 -23.34
CA GLY A 603 -34.25 -36.03 -22.17
C GLY A 603 -33.81 -34.58 -22.42
N ASN A 604 -33.13 -34.26 -23.53
CA ASN A 604 -32.53 -32.94 -23.72
C ASN A 604 -33.46 -31.92 -24.37
N PHE A 605 -34.54 -32.35 -25.03
CA PHE A 605 -35.55 -31.46 -25.61
C PHE A 605 -36.94 -31.86 -25.16
N SER A 606 -37.70 -30.89 -24.63
CA SER A 606 -39.11 -31.08 -24.30
C SER A 606 -39.93 -29.95 -24.91
N LEU A 607 -40.98 -30.33 -25.66
CA LEU A 607 -42.02 -29.43 -26.12
C LEU A 607 -43.31 -29.70 -25.34
N ALA A 608 -43.88 -28.64 -24.76
CA ALA A 608 -45.12 -28.74 -23.99
C ALA A 608 -45.99 -27.49 -24.15
N MET A 609 -47.31 -27.68 -24.09
CA MET A 609 -48.23 -26.58 -23.84
C MET A 609 -48.24 -26.30 -22.34
N GLU A 610 -47.95 -25.07 -21.94
CA GLU A 610 -47.93 -24.66 -20.54
C GLU A 610 -48.78 -23.40 -20.33
N GLU A 611 -49.53 -23.37 -19.22
CA GLU A 611 -50.30 -22.21 -18.81
C GLU A 611 -49.38 -21.21 -18.08
N ILE A 612 -49.27 -20.00 -18.63
CA ILE A 612 -48.47 -18.90 -18.12
C ILE A 612 -49.34 -17.64 -18.17
N ASP A 613 -49.51 -16.96 -17.03
CA ASP A 613 -50.37 -15.78 -16.90
C ASP A 613 -51.80 -15.96 -17.46
N SER A 614 -52.44 -17.10 -17.14
CA SER A 614 -53.80 -17.46 -17.58
C SER A 614 -53.96 -17.68 -19.11
N SER A 615 -52.86 -17.84 -19.84
CA SER A 615 -52.84 -18.16 -21.28
C SER A 615 -51.95 -19.37 -21.55
N GLU A 616 -52.30 -20.18 -22.56
CA GLU A 616 -51.56 -21.40 -22.89
C GLU A 616 -50.56 -21.12 -24.02
N TYR A 617 -49.27 -21.38 -23.77
CA TYR A 617 -48.19 -21.17 -24.74
C TYR A 617 -47.46 -22.46 -25.04
N LEU A 618 -47.01 -22.61 -26.29
CA LEU A 618 -46.06 -23.65 -26.64
C LEU A 618 -44.68 -23.27 -26.09
N THR A 619 -44.10 -24.15 -25.29
CA THR A 619 -42.80 -24.01 -24.64
C THR A 619 -41.81 -25.01 -25.20
N LEU A 620 -40.55 -24.60 -25.28
CA LEU A 620 -39.40 -25.45 -25.60
C LEU A 620 -38.44 -25.37 -24.43
N SER A 621 -38.14 -26.52 -23.83
CA SER A 621 -37.13 -26.70 -22.79
C SER A 621 -35.97 -27.50 -23.34
N ILE A 622 -34.75 -27.01 -23.15
CA ILE A 622 -33.51 -27.61 -23.64
C ILE A 622 -32.60 -27.85 -22.44
N SER A 623 -32.36 -29.11 -22.08
CA SER A 623 -31.40 -29.46 -21.04
C SER A 623 -29.98 -29.41 -21.60
N ARG A 624 -29.09 -28.71 -20.88
CA ARG A 624 -27.66 -28.57 -21.18
C ARG A 624 -26.85 -29.25 -20.09
N ALA A 625 -25.72 -29.88 -20.44
CA ALA A 625 -24.82 -30.47 -19.45
C ALA A 625 -24.05 -29.40 -18.65
N ALA A 626 -23.73 -28.26 -19.27
CA ALA A 626 -23.17 -27.04 -18.67
C ALA A 626 -23.25 -25.88 -19.68
N LEU A 627 -23.19 -24.62 -19.22
CA LEU A 627 -23.07 -23.48 -20.13
C LEU A 627 -21.68 -23.48 -20.77
N ARG A 628 -21.63 -23.65 -22.10
CA ARG A 628 -20.40 -23.55 -22.90
C ARG A 628 -20.13 -22.10 -23.30
N THR A 629 -18.86 -21.75 -23.40
CA THR A 629 -18.41 -20.42 -23.83
C THR A 629 -18.06 -20.38 -25.33
N GLY A 630 -18.18 -19.20 -25.94
CA GLY A 630 -17.86 -18.99 -27.36
C GLY A 630 -18.91 -19.52 -28.35
N ILE A 631 -20.10 -19.86 -27.85
CA ILE A 631 -21.25 -20.24 -28.66
C ILE A 631 -22.52 -19.56 -28.15
N SER A 632 -23.45 -19.31 -29.07
CA SER A 632 -24.77 -18.76 -28.78
C SER A 632 -25.89 -19.73 -29.14
N TYR A 633 -26.96 -19.69 -28.34
CA TYR A 633 -28.16 -20.49 -28.52
C TYR A 633 -29.28 -19.60 -29.01
N GLN A 634 -29.87 -19.93 -30.15
CA GLN A 634 -31.00 -19.20 -30.71
C GLN A 634 -32.13 -20.17 -31.02
N VAL A 635 -33.31 -19.91 -30.47
CA VAL A 635 -34.52 -20.64 -30.85
C VAL A 635 -35.15 -19.93 -32.05
N GLU A 636 -35.35 -20.69 -33.12
CA GLU A 636 -35.99 -20.22 -34.35
C GLU A 636 -37.38 -20.85 -34.48
N VAL A 637 -38.32 -20.08 -35.01
CA VAL A 637 -39.73 -20.45 -35.20
C VAL A 637 -40.07 -20.43 -36.70
N SER A 638 -40.84 -21.43 -37.13
CA SER A 638 -41.33 -21.53 -38.52
C SER A 638 -42.78 -22.03 -38.57
N ASP A 639 -43.50 -21.64 -39.63
CA ASP A 639 -44.83 -22.18 -39.98
C ASP A 639 -44.77 -23.28 -41.04
N ASN A 640 -43.69 -23.34 -41.81
CA ASN A 640 -43.60 -24.13 -43.03
C ASN A 640 -42.32 -24.95 -43.15
N LEU A 641 -41.41 -24.88 -42.16
CA LEU A 641 -40.06 -25.48 -42.16
C LEU A 641 -39.08 -24.83 -43.17
N GLU A 642 -39.49 -23.82 -43.91
CA GLU A 642 -38.68 -23.13 -44.90
C GLU A 642 -38.20 -21.78 -44.36
N ASP A 643 -39.14 -20.96 -43.87
CA ASP A 643 -38.88 -19.62 -43.33
C ASP A 643 -38.70 -19.69 -41.82
N TRP A 644 -37.49 -19.39 -41.34
CA TRP A 644 -37.13 -19.44 -39.93
C TRP A 644 -36.89 -18.03 -39.38
N ASN A 645 -37.53 -17.71 -38.25
CA ASN A 645 -37.47 -16.40 -37.62
C ASN A 645 -37.05 -16.52 -36.15
N SER A 646 -36.36 -15.53 -35.60
CA SER A 646 -35.89 -15.49 -34.21
C SER A 646 -36.02 -14.12 -33.58
N GLY A 647 -35.84 -14.04 -32.26
CA GLY A 647 -35.85 -12.81 -31.48
C GLY A 647 -37.13 -12.62 -30.67
N GLU A 648 -37.20 -11.51 -29.93
CA GLU A 648 -38.26 -11.24 -28.93
C GLU A 648 -39.67 -11.18 -29.52
N ALA A 649 -39.80 -10.91 -30.83
CA ALA A 649 -41.07 -10.94 -31.53
C ALA A 649 -41.65 -12.35 -31.70
N TYR A 650 -40.82 -13.39 -31.58
CA TYR A 650 -41.20 -14.78 -31.87
C TYR A 650 -41.12 -15.67 -30.63
N THR A 651 -40.18 -15.40 -29.72
CA THR A 651 -39.97 -16.18 -28.50
C THR A 651 -39.71 -15.28 -27.30
N VAL A 652 -40.16 -15.73 -26.12
CA VAL A 652 -39.90 -15.09 -24.82
C VAL A 652 -39.13 -16.07 -23.94
N GLY A 653 -38.01 -15.63 -23.36
CA GLY A 653 -37.22 -16.41 -22.41
C GLY A 653 -37.97 -16.60 -21.09
N LEU A 654 -38.04 -17.84 -20.62
CA LEU A 654 -38.60 -18.20 -19.32
C LEU A 654 -37.49 -18.56 -18.32
N GLU A 655 -36.46 -19.26 -18.79
CA GLU A 655 -35.25 -19.58 -18.03
C GLU A 655 -34.05 -19.66 -18.97
N ASP A 656 -32.91 -19.12 -18.55
CA ASP A 656 -31.62 -19.33 -19.22
C ASP A 656 -30.57 -19.52 -18.13
N SER A 657 -30.39 -20.77 -17.73
CA SER A 657 -29.47 -21.21 -16.69
C SER A 657 -28.38 -22.11 -17.27
N GLU A 658 -27.40 -22.47 -16.44
CA GLU A 658 -26.28 -23.33 -16.86
C GLU A 658 -26.74 -24.70 -17.40
N THR A 659 -27.90 -25.16 -16.98
CA THR A 659 -28.41 -26.50 -17.30
C THR A 659 -29.73 -26.50 -18.06
N LEU A 660 -30.37 -25.34 -18.24
CA LEU A 660 -31.68 -25.25 -18.87
C LEU A 660 -31.85 -23.95 -19.66
N LEU A 661 -32.18 -24.09 -20.95
CA LEU A 661 -32.80 -23.01 -21.73
C LEU A 661 -34.27 -23.33 -21.91
N LYS A 662 -35.14 -22.50 -21.34
CA LYS A 662 -36.58 -22.61 -21.49
C LYS A 662 -37.13 -21.34 -22.13
N VAL A 663 -37.80 -21.50 -23.26
CA VAL A 663 -38.47 -20.41 -23.97
C VAL A 663 -39.93 -20.77 -24.23
N ARG A 664 -40.76 -19.76 -24.43
CA ARG A 664 -42.10 -19.91 -25.01
C ARG A 664 -42.25 -19.14 -26.31
N LEU A 665 -43.22 -19.50 -27.12
CA LEU A 665 -43.68 -18.61 -28.19
C LEU A 665 -44.15 -17.27 -27.61
N ALA A 666 -43.86 -16.18 -28.34
CA ALA A 666 -44.31 -14.83 -27.96
C ALA A 666 -45.84 -14.74 -27.95
N GLU A 667 -46.49 -15.38 -28.91
CA GLU A 667 -47.94 -15.49 -29.04
C GLU A 667 -48.45 -16.90 -28.72
N THR A 668 -49.71 -17.00 -28.30
CA THR A 668 -50.41 -18.29 -28.16
C THR A 668 -50.64 -18.93 -29.53
N LEU A 669 -50.82 -20.25 -29.61
CA LEU A 669 -51.04 -20.94 -30.90
C LEU A 669 -52.31 -20.50 -31.64
N GLY A 670 -53.31 -19.96 -30.93
CA GLY A 670 -54.51 -19.38 -31.53
C GLY A 670 -55.20 -20.33 -32.53
N THR A 671 -55.34 -19.88 -33.78
CA THR A 671 -55.92 -20.66 -34.91
C THR A 671 -54.87 -21.19 -35.90
N VAL A 672 -53.58 -21.21 -35.52
CA VAL A 672 -52.51 -21.69 -36.40
C VAL A 672 -52.49 -23.22 -36.39
N ASP A 673 -52.57 -23.85 -37.57
CA ASP A 673 -52.66 -25.31 -37.68
C ASP A 673 -51.37 -26.04 -37.23
N LYS A 674 -50.20 -25.45 -37.45
CA LYS A 674 -48.88 -25.99 -37.06
C LYS A 674 -47.87 -24.88 -36.81
N ARG A 675 -46.98 -25.09 -35.84
CA ARG A 675 -45.79 -24.27 -35.56
C ARG A 675 -44.60 -25.21 -35.31
N PHE A 676 -43.43 -24.81 -35.76
CA PHE A 676 -42.17 -25.54 -35.58
C PHE A 676 -41.18 -24.69 -34.80
N LEU A 677 -40.45 -25.30 -33.89
CA LEU A 677 -39.33 -24.69 -33.19
C LEU A 677 -38.09 -25.52 -33.44
N ARG A 678 -36.93 -24.86 -33.60
CA ARG A 678 -35.62 -25.53 -33.59
C ARG A 678 -34.63 -24.73 -32.76
N LEU A 679 -33.64 -25.43 -32.24
CA LEU A 679 -32.44 -24.82 -31.70
C LEU A 679 -31.43 -24.62 -32.83
N LYS A 680 -30.86 -23.43 -32.92
CA LYS A 680 -29.68 -23.12 -33.71
C LYS A 680 -28.56 -22.74 -32.77
N VAL A 681 -27.40 -23.35 -32.97
CA VAL A 681 -26.17 -22.99 -32.27
C VAL A 681 -25.24 -22.32 -33.27
N ALA A 682 -24.58 -21.25 -32.85
CA ALA A 682 -23.58 -20.55 -33.64
C ALA A 682 -22.33 -20.30 -32.80
N VAL A 683 -21.16 -20.24 -33.44
CA VAL A 683 -19.92 -19.76 -32.82
C VAL A 683 -19.95 -18.24 -32.77
N ASP A 684 -19.54 -17.66 -31.64
CA ASP A 684 -19.56 -16.21 -31.38
C ASP A 684 -18.44 -15.40 -32.09
#